data_AF-A0A347ALV0-F1
#
_entry.id   AF-A0A347ALV0-F1
#
_cell.length_a   1.000
_cell.length_b   1.000
_cell.length_c   1.000
_cell.angle_alpha   90.00
_cell.angle_beta   90.00
_cell.angle_gamma   90.00
#
_symmetry.space_group_name_H-M   'P 1'
#
loop_
_entity.id
_entity.type
_entity.pdbx_description
1 polymer ?
#
loop_
_entity_poly.entity_id
_entity_poly.type
_entity_poly.pdbx_seq_one_letter_code
_entity_poly.pdbx_strand_id
1 'polypeptide(L)'
;MKKQIMMLMVTLAFTVVLSGAVSATDTYDIGVNVTEQAMADTNLGLNTSDSNLVITTGSTAHLNGQTTEDSVQGVVDTTSTLPQDSQKITYGQGNLLIINDPNGPLEFTFVSKATNGALRAQKYSVDSTGTISFGDVVYILADPNVSQDAWNYALQQLGNNAYNLMAIANLWAQGAPSDLLATTYSTGTIGQGNMIDYAMIKQFQQNYPTSGKKYNYIFSSTGGYDDEAVLQGEFGFNYELYTLNGGDSTKVGIMQYASDTKTGLFALFKMNDLRSTYGTVVSGTLSELLFNNWLYNNYLKANHLDQLYSVLMLKQIDETAYNYLWYDPNTGSGHGLDEAYIAGLDNFAGTFDQSKTVIPITDIDTMNQIGEIAFTLASTDPTYLTNLGYTGTLAEMQSAFMNDLTNGKIGAIATPYYQNFNGMSLAGLLDGINQNNVFNIHTLMTDTHPWNHAQGYLGILFFRLVNVDPINSANTLINKLMITVTPDGLGGFIYSNGTKGPGYINTMPLMFAQKAPWDFLRVFMKVGCPRCLQEDLDAAQYGLGKYPLLQFEQYILMSIPVTASSSSEENWSKNAAVRMGLFGVSPSLGTYLSAGGPMTTTNIPIQYAEYILIKWNSLTNTGIAALIQYDTTKMNELMAADGYTSSANWHFDKVYLDTASYLNAMFSVVREIPLTSDTLGALTAAGGDPVKFVKNYVIPVIPTPATPTSTQGTSGNVFANIGGAISGALNGLSTPNGATNEIAPGLPLEQTTPAITSASTSGNETNLPIGAILGAIFLAIAGILVYLGRGTIVASLKGHQRPGK
;
A
#
# COMPACT_ATOMS: atom_id res chain seq x y z
N MET A 1 19.64 52.23 16.99
CA MET A 1 19.32 50.84 17.39
C MET A 1 17.83 50.57 17.60
N LYS A 2 17.10 51.19 18.56
CA LYS A 2 15.66 50.88 18.78
C LYS A 2 14.76 51.02 17.53
N LYS A 3 14.94 52.08 16.71
CA LYS A 3 14.18 52.25 15.46
C LYS A 3 14.53 51.25 14.36
N GLN A 4 15.78 50.74 14.31
CA GLN A 4 16.21 49.75 13.33
C GLN A 4 15.79 48.32 13.73
N ILE A 5 15.77 48.00 15.02
CA ILE A 5 15.24 46.73 15.54
C ILE A 5 13.72 46.64 15.36
N MET A 6 13.00 47.76 15.54
CA MET A 6 11.55 47.81 15.31
C MET A 6 11.20 47.71 13.82
N MET A 7 12.02 48.28 12.93
CA MET A 7 11.86 48.12 11.48
C MET A 7 12.16 46.68 11.05
N LEU A 8 13.18 46.03 11.61
CA LEU A 8 13.49 44.62 11.34
C LEU A 8 12.37 43.69 11.81
N MET A 9 11.78 43.91 13.00
CA MET A 9 10.65 43.11 13.49
C MET A 9 9.35 43.34 12.71
N VAL A 10 9.09 44.58 12.25
CA VAL A 10 7.93 44.85 11.38
C VAL A 10 8.14 44.22 10.00
N THR A 11 9.35 44.25 9.44
CA THR A 11 9.65 43.56 8.18
C THR A 11 9.60 42.04 8.32
N LEU A 12 10.04 41.47 9.45
CA LEU A 12 9.94 40.03 9.75
C LEU A 12 8.48 39.60 9.95
N ALA A 13 7.67 40.43 10.63
CA ALA A 13 6.24 40.20 10.76
C ALA A 13 5.49 40.33 9.42
N PHE A 14 5.92 41.24 8.52
CA PHE A 14 5.36 41.33 7.17
C PHE A 14 5.86 40.21 6.23
N THR A 15 7.04 39.64 6.42
CA THR A 15 7.49 38.46 5.66
C THR A 15 6.85 37.16 6.14
N VAL A 16 6.52 37.05 7.44
CA VAL A 16 5.75 35.92 7.99
C VAL A 16 4.25 36.01 7.66
N VAL A 17 3.72 37.20 7.36
CA VAL A 17 2.33 37.38 6.91
C VAL A 17 2.18 37.31 5.38
N LEU A 18 3.23 37.59 4.59
CA LEU A 18 3.24 37.39 3.13
C LEU A 18 3.75 36.00 2.68
N SER A 19 4.13 35.12 3.60
CA SER A 19 4.25 33.68 3.35
C SER A 19 2.93 32.92 3.62
N GLY A 20 1.86 33.64 3.97
CA GLY A 20 0.51 33.13 4.04
C GLY A 20 -0.21 33.24 2.70
N ALA A 21 -0.61 32.08 2.16
CA ALA A 21 -1.43 31.87 0.97
C ALA A 21 -0.79 32.25 -0.38
N VAL A 22 0.17 31.45 -0.85
CA VAL A 22 0.02 30.96 -2.23
C VAL A 22 -1.30 30.17 -2.20
N SER A 23 -2.32 30.57 -2.96
CA SER A 23 -3.51 29.73 -3.08
C SER A 23 -3.03 28.37 -3.56
N ALA A 24 -3.10 27.34 -2.71
CA ALA A 24 -2.84 25.98 -3.16
C ALA A 24 -3.77 25.76 -4.36
N THR A 25 -3.21 25.44 -5.52
CA THR A 25 -4.02 25.10 -6.69
C THR A 25 -4.95 23.96 -6.29
N ASP A 26 -6.23 24.10 -6.61
CA ASP A 26 -7.23 23.08 -6.34
C ASP A 26 -6.74 21.75 -6.95
N THR A 27 -6.76 20.67 -6.17
CA THR A 27 -6.33 19.36 -6.66
C THR A 27 -7.18 18.87 -7.82
N TYR A 28 -8.46 19.29 -7.89
CA TYR A 28 -9.30 19.08 -9.07
C TYR A 28 -8.67 19.68 -10.33
N ASP A 29 -8.31 20.98 -10.27
CA ASP A 29 -7.71 21.70 -11.39
C ASP A 29 -6.37 21.09 -11.80
N ILE A 30 -5.60 20.55 -10.84
CA ILE A 30 -4.37 19.81 -11.14
C ILE A 30 -4.70 18.57 -11.99
N GLY A 31 -5.69 17.77 -11.57
CA GLY A 31 -6.18 16.61 -12.31
C GLY A 31 -6.63 16.94 -13.74
N VAL A 32 -7.35 18.05 -13.90
CA VAL A 32 -7.74 18.58 -15.23
C VAL A 32 -6.50 18.94 -16.05
N ASN A 33 -5.61 19.77 -15.50
CA ASN A 33 -4.44 20.29 -16.21
C ASN A 33 -3.48 19.18 -16.68
N VAL A 34 -3.17 18.18 -15.84
CA VAL A 34 -2.30 17.05 -16.25
C VAL A 34 -2.95 16.23 -17.35
N THR A 35 -4.27 16.04 -17.28
CA THR A 35 -5.02 15.26 -18.27
C THR A 35 -5.13 15.98 -19.61
N GLU A 36 -5.40 17.28 -19.60
CA GLU A 36 -5.41 18.10 -20.83
C GLU A 36 -4.04 18.09 -21.51
N GLN A 37 -2.95 18.19 -20.74
CA GLN A 37 -1.59 18.08 -21.27
C GLN A 37 -1.33 16.70 -21.90
N ALA A 38 -1.75 15.62 -21.23
CA ALA A 38 -1.60 14.26 -21.74
C ALA A 38 -2.45 13.99 -23.00
N MET A 39 -3.67 14.55 -23.06
CA MET A 39 -4.54 14.44 -24.23
C MET A 39 -4.06 15.28 -25.42
N ALA A 40 -3.37 16.40 -25.16
CA ALA A 40 -2.80 17.25 -26.19
C ALA A 40 -1.51 16.67 -26.81
N ASP A 41 -0.79 15.79 -26.10
CA ASP A 41 0.42 15.16 -26.61
C ASP A 41 0.08 14.06 -27.65
N THR A 42 0.34 14.36 -28.92
CA THR A 42 0.07 13.44 -30.03
C THR A 42 1.02 12.23 -30.08
N ASN A 43 2.17 12.30 -29.40
CA ASN A 43 3.05 11.14 -29.27
C ASN A 43 2.47 10.16 -28.25
N LEU A 44 1.90 10.66 -27.14
CA LEU A 44 1.18 9.82 -26.19
C LEU A 44 -0.10 9.28 -26.85
N GLY A 45 -0.90 10.16 -27.46
CA GLY A 45 -1.98 9.78 -28.37
C GLY A 45 -3.20 9.14 -27.70
N LEU A 46 -3.58 9.60 -26.49
CA LEU A 46 -4.72 9.07 -25.73
C LEU A 46 -6.05 9.06 -26.50
N ASN A 47 -6.23 9.96 -27.47
CA ASN A 47 -7.43 10.07 -28.31
C ASN A 47 -7.42 9.15 -29.54
N THR A 48 -6.31 8.48 -29.80
CA THR A 48 -6.11 7.59 -30.96
C THR A 48 -5.76 6.15 -30.57
N SER A 49 -5.66 5.88 -29.27
CA SER A 49 -5.39 4.57 -28.70
C SER A 49 -6.62 3.65 -28.74
N ASP A 50 -6.42 2.35 -28.60
CA ASP A 50 -7.50 1.39 -28.36
C ASP A 50 -8.04 1.55 -26.93
N SER A 51 -7.14 1.80 -25.98
CA SER A 51 -7.45 1.96 -24.57
C SER A 51 -6.35 2.73 -23.85
N ASN A 52 -6.71 3.33 -22.71
CA ASN A 52 -5.80 4.07 -21.85
C ASN A 52 -5.85 3.56 -20.42
N LEU A 53 -4.77 3.79 -19.67
CA LEU A 53 -4.60 3.50 -18.25
C LEU A 53 -4.00 4.73 -17.57
N VAL A 54 -4.44 5.01 -16.34
CA VAL A 54 -3.79 5.94 -15.43
C VAL A 54 -3.34 5.21 -14.18
N ILE A 55 -2.07 5.38 -13.83
CA ILE A 55 -1.50 4.96 -12.55
C ILE A 55 -1.19 6.23 -11.76
N THR A 56 -1.76 6.39 -10.57
CA THR A 56 -1.66 7.64 -9.81
C THR A 56 -1.51 7.42 -8.31
N THR A 57 -0.87 8.36 -7.63
CA THR A 57 -0.91 8.47 -6.16
C THR A 57 -2.04 9.37 -5.67
N GLY A 58 -2.77 10.03 -6.58
CA GLY A 58 -3.98 10.80 -6.26
C GLY A 58 -4.97 9.98 -5.45
N SER A 59 -5.70 10.64 -4.54
CA SER A 59 -6.51 10.01 -3.46
C SER A 59 -5.70 9.53 -2.24
N THR A 60 -4.40 9.27 -2.37
CA THR A 60 -3.57 8.85 -1.21
C THR A 60 -2.50 9.87 -0.84
N ALA A 61 -1.84 10.47 -1.83
CA ALA A 61 -0.86 11.52 -1.63
C ALA A 61 -1.50 12.77 -1.02
N HIS A 62 -0.68 13.57 -0.35
CA HIS A 62 -1.07 14.87 0.18
C HIS A 62 -0.33 15.99 -0.54
N LEU A 63 -1.05 17.05 -0.89
CA LEU A 63 -0.46 18.27 -1.43
C LEU A 63 -0.64 19.39 -0.40
N ASN A 64 0.46 19.85 0.19
CA ASN A 64 0.44 20.88 1.24
C ASN A 64 -0.44 20.54 2.45
N GLY A 65 -0.47 19.26 2.84
CA GLY A 65 -1.29 18.77 3.95
C GLY A 65 -2.75 18.52 3.60
N GLN A 66 -3.18 18.78 2.36
CA GLN A 66 -4.52 18.51 1.86
C GLN A 66 -4.55 17.17 1.10
N THR A 67 -5.66 16.47 1.19
CA THR A 67 -5.90 15.24 0.43
C THR A 67 -6.06 15.55 -1.06
N THR A 68 -5.87 14.57 -1.94
CA THR A 68 -5.74 14.77 -3.40
C THR A 68 -6.76 14.00 -4.23
N GLU A 69 -7.83 13.50 -3.62
CA GLU A 69 -8.89 12.72 -4.27
C GLU A 69 -9.59 13.48 -5.40
N ASP A 70 -9.75 14.79 -5.27
CA ASP A 70 -10.38 15.60 -6.32
C ASP A 70 -9.56 15.63 -7.61
N SER A 71 -8.25 15.38 -7.54
CA SER A 71 -7.43 15.23 -8.74
C SER A 71 -7.80 13.99 -9.57
N VAL A 72 -8.28 12.93 -8.92
CA VAL A 72 -8.80 11.74 -9.60
C VAL A 72 -10.10 12.08 -10.32
N GLN A 73 -10.98 12.87 -9.68
CA GLN A 73 -12.19 13.36 -10.32
C GLN A 73 -11.86 14.20 -11.57
N GLY A 74 -10.88 15.12 -11.47
CA GLY A 74 -10.44 15.93 -12.60
C GLY A 74 -9.95 15.08 -13.80
N VAL A 75 -9.27 13.96 -13.54
CA VAL A 75 -8.87 12.98 -14.58
C VAL A 75 -10.10 12.33 -15.22
N VAL A 76 -11.02 11.79 -14.43
CA VAL A 76 -12.24 11.12 -14.92
C VAL A 76 -13.08 12.08 -15.77
N ASP A 77 -13.30 13.30 -15.28
CA ASP A 77 -14.11 14.32 -15.96
C ASP A 77 -13.49 14.75 -17.27
N THR A 78 -12.18 14.98 -17.29
CA THR A 78 -11.48 15.46 -18.49
C THR A 78 -11.42 14.37 -19.56
N THR A 79 -11.08 13.13 -19.17
CA THR A 79 -11.01 12.01 -20.11
C THR A 79 -12.38 11.58 -20.65
N SER A 80 -13.49 11.96 -20.00
CA SER A 80 -14.85 11.70 -20.49
C SER A 80 -15.12 12.28 -21.89
N THR A 81 -14.32 13.29 -22.30
CA THR A 81 -14.39 13.92 -23.63
C THR A 81 -13.71 13.09 -24.74
N LEU A 82 -13.01 12.01 -24.40
CA LEU A 82 -12.40 11.11 -25.38
C LEU A 82 -13.48 10.37 -26.20
N PRO A 83 -13.22 10.13 -27.51
CA PRO A 83 -14.25 9.72 -28.45
C PRO A 83 -14.77 8.28 -28.26
N GLN A 84 -13.97 7.38 -27.66
CA GLN A 84 -14.36 5.98 -27.45
C GLN A 84 -14.43 5.66 -25.96
N ASP A 85 -15.39 4.85 -25.55
CA ASP A 85 -15.55 4.48 -24.13
C ASP A 85 -14.34 3.72 -23.57
N SER A 86 -13.66 2.92 -24.40
CA SER A 86 -12.43 2.21 -24.03
C SER A 86 -11.22 3.14 -23.79
N GLN A 87 -11.27 4.37 -24.28
CA GLN A 87 -10.22 5.38 -24.09
C GLN A 87 -10.41 6.19 -22.80
N LYS A 88 -11.64 6.27 -22.27
CA LYS A 88 -11.98 7.07 -21.09
C LYS A 88 -11.40 6.42 -19.84
N ILE A 89 -10.92 7.24 -18.89
CA ILE A 89 -10.52 6.75 -17.56
C ILE A 89 -11.72 6.88 -16.64
N THR A 90 -12.08 5.79 -15.96
CA THR A 90 -13.33 5.72 -15.19
C THR A 90 -13.12 5.04 -13.84
N TYR A 91 -14.12 5.14 -12.96
CA TYR A 91 -14.10 4.45 -11.67
C TYR A 91 -14.31 2.94 -11.79
N GLY A 92 -14.94 2.45 -12.86
CA GLY A 92 -15.39 1.07 -12.99
C GLY A 92 -14.65 0.20 -14.00
N GLN A 93 -13.97 0.75 -15.02
CA GLN A 93 -13.33 -0.06 -16.06
C GLN A 93 -12.04 -0.78 -15.64
N GLY A 94 -11.51 -0.47 -14.44
CA GLY A 94 -10.24 -1.01 -13.98
C GLY A 94 -9.02 -0.44 -14.72
N ASN A 95 -9.15 0.76 -15.27
CA ASN A 95 -8.09 1.51 -15.95
C ASN A 95 -7.66 2.79 -15.19
N LEU A 96 -8.11 2.93 -13.94
CA LEU A 96 -7.66 3.91 -12.97
C LEU A 96 -7.07 3.14 -11.79
N LEU A 97 -5.74 3.13 -11.66
CA LEU A 97 -5.03 2.43 -10.60
C LEU A 97 -4.44 3.43 -9.62
N ILE A 98 -4.86 3.32 -8.35
CA ILE A 98 -4.35 4.12 -7.25
C ILE A 98 -3.26 3.32 -6.53
N ILE A 99 -2.06 3.90 -6.43
CA ILE A 99 -0.95 3.39 -5.63
C ILE A 99 -0.99 4.08 -4.26
N ASN A 100 -0.89 3.31 -3.17
CA ASN A 100 -0.87 3.86 -1.83
C ASN A 100 0.50 4.43 -1.48
N ASP A 101 0.69 5.73 -1.73
CA ASP A 101 1.90 6.46 -1.36
C ASP A 101 1.55 7.78 -0.66
N PRO A 102 0.98 7.72 0.56
CA PRO A 102 0.52 8.92 1.27
C PRO A 102 1.63 9.88 1.71
N ASN A 103 2.88 9.39 1.72
CA ASN A 103 4.07 10.17 2.07
C ASN A 103 4.85 10.63 0.84
N GLY A 104 4.45 10.20 -0.35
CA GLY A 104 5.09 10.51 -1.61
C GLY A 104 4.50 11.73 -2.31
N PRO A 105 5.07 12.10 -3.47
CA PRO A 105 4.53 13.17 -4.30
C PRO A 105 3.18 12.78 -4.94
N LEU A 106 2.39 13.79 -5.30
CA LEU A 106 1.24 13.61 -6.18
C LEU A 106 1.73 13.38 -7.61
N GLU A 107 1.45 12.20 -8.17
CA GLU A 107 1.94 11.76 -9.47
C GLU A 107 0.86 11.10 -10.32
N PHE A 108 0.98 11.22 -11.64
CA PHE A 108 0.11 10.62 -12.64
C PHE A 108 0.96 10.03 -13.75
N THR A 109 0.75 8.76 -14.09
CA THR A 109 1.34 8.14 -15.29
C THR A 109 0.22 7.76 -16.22
N PHE A 110 0.12 8.48 -17.34
CA PHE A 110 -0.80 8.15 -18.41
C PHE A 110 -0.13 7.14 -19.33
N VAL A 111 -0.84 6.08 -19.65
CA VAL A 111 -0.40 5.01 -20.54
C VAL A 111 -1.41 4.86 -21.66
N SER A 112 -0.91 4.85 -22.90
CA SER A 112 -1.72 4.58 -24.09
C SER A 112 -1.35 3.24 -24.70
N LYS A 113 -2.37 2.44 -25.04
CA LYS A 113 -2.23 1.25 -25.86
C LYS A 113 -2.69 1.57 -27.27
N ALA A 114 -1.74 1.80 -28.17
CA ALA A 114 -2.02 2.11 -29.56
C ALA A 114 -2.65 0.91 -30.28
N THR A 115 -3.38 1.18 -31.37
CA THR A 115 -4.04 0.18 -32.25
C THR A 115 -3.09 -0.88 -32.80
N ASN A 116 -1.80 -0.57 -32.92
CA ASN A 116 -0.76 -1.50 -33.35
C ASN A 116 -0.13 -2.29 -32.19
N GLY A 117 -0.65 -2.18 -30.98
CA GLY A 117 -0.16 -2.83 -29.77
C GLY A 117 1.00 -2.12 -29.07
N ALA A 118 1.49 -0.99 -29.59
CA ALA A 118 2.55 -0.23 -28.92
C ALA A 118 2.04 0.36 -27.58
N LEU A 119 2.88 0.31 -26.55
CA LEU A 119 2.62 0.96 -25.26
C LEU A 119 3.49 2.19 -25.11
N ARG A 120 2.86 3.32 -24.82
CA ARG A 120 3.52 4.60 -24.59
C ARG A 120 3.10 5.15 -23.24
N ALA A 121 4.02 5.80 -22.53
CA ALA A 121 3.74 6.37 -21.23
C ALA A 121 4.37 7.74 -21.06
N GLN A 122 3.74 8.57 -20.23
CA GLN A 122 4.27 9.84 -19.76
C GLN A 122 3.88 10.03 -18.30
N LYS A 123 4.87 10.45 -17.50
CA LYS A 123 4.69 10.68 -16.07
C LYS A 123 4.70 12.17 -15.76
N TYR A 124 3.77 12.57 -14.91
CA TYR A 124 3.61 13.90 -14.36
C TYR A 124 3.81 13.82 -12.84
N SER A 125 4.63 14.72 -12.31
CA SER A 125 4.85 14.90 -10.87
C SER A 125 4.51 16.34 -10.49
N VAL A 126 3.79 16.49 -9.39
CA VAL A 126 3.34 17.79 -8.85
C VAL A 126 4.15 18.13 -7.61
N ASP A 127 4.76 19.30 -7.59
CA ASP A 127 5.48 19.78 -6.41
C ASP A 127 4.57 20.48 -5.39
N SER A 128 5.11 20.83 -4.23
CA SER A 128 4.35 21.52 -3.16
C SER A 128 3.80 22.90 -3.56
N THR A 129 4.17 23.47 -4.70
CA THR A 129 3.59 24.73 -5.20
C THR A 129 2.41 24.50 -6.14
N GLY A 130 2.11 23.23 -6.46
CA GLY A 130 1.16 22.87 -7.51
C GLY A 130 1.77 22.91 -8.92
N THR A 131 3.09 23.09 -9.04
CA THR A 131 3.76 23.11 -10.35
C THR A 131 3.86 21.68 -10.89
N ILE A 132 3.40 21.50 -12.12
CA ILE A 132 3.43 20.23 -12.85
C ILE A 132 4.75 20.11 -13.60
N SER A 133 5.43 18.97 -13.45
CA SER A 133 6.63 18.60 -14.19
C SER A 133 6.45 17.24 -14.85
N PHE A 134 6.98 17.07 -16.07
CA PHE A 134 6.88 15.81 -16.80
C PHE A 134 8.07 15.61 -17.75
N GLY A 135 8.37 14.34 -18.03
CA GLY A 135 9.37 13.93 -19.00
C GLY A 135 8.78 13.72 -20.41
N ASP A 136 9.63 13.27 -21.33
CA ASP A 136 9.20 12.91 -22.68
C ASP A 136 8.29 11.66 -22.67
N VAL A 137 7.45 11.51 -23.71
CA VAL A 137 6.71 10.28 -23.97
C VAL A 137 7.67 9.16 -24.34
N VAL A 138 7.57 8.01 -23.68
CA VAL A 138 8.45 6.86 -23.89
C VAL A 138 7.72 5.59 -24.25
N TYR A 139 8.36 4.73 -25.04
CA TYR A 139 7.88 3.40 -25.36
C TYR A 139 8.23 2.43 -24.24
N ILE A 140 7.24 1.72 -23.72
CA ILE A 140 7.38 0.90 -22.50
C ILE A 140 6.97 -0.57 -22.69
N LEU A 141 6.60 -0.96 -23.90
CA LEU A 141 6.26 -2.36 -24.18
C LEU A 141 7.50 -3.24 -23.93
N ALA A 142 7.32 -4.31 -23.17
CA ALA A 142 8.34 -5.32 -22.97
C ALA A 142 8.53 -6.11 -24.28
N ASP A 143 9.58 -5.78 -25.01
CA ASP A 143 9.97 -6.41 -26.27
C ASP A 143 11.47 -6.75 -26.20
N PRO A 144 11.88 -8.00 -26.51
CA PRO A 144 13.28 -8.41 -26.49
C PRO A 144 14.18 -7.61 -27.45
N ASN A 145 13.60 -6.88 -28.40
CA ASN A 145 14.33 -6.04 -29.36
C ASN A 145 14.53 -4.59 -28.88
N VAL A 146 14.03 -4.21 -27.70
CA VAL A 146 14.30 -2.90 -27.10
C VAL A 146 15.79 -2.78 -26.79
N SER A 147 16.43 -1.71 -27.28
CA SER A 147 17.84 -1.46 -26.98
C SER A 147 18.03 -1.04 -25.52
N GLN A 148 19.22 -1.31 -24.96
CA GLN A 148 19.57 -0.87 -23.61
C GLN A 148 19.47 0.66 -23.46
N ASP A 149 19.80 1.42 -24.50
CA ASP A 149 19.68 2.88 -24.51
C ASP A 149 18.22 3.32 -24.43
N ALA A 150 17.32 2.68 -25.18
CA ALA A 150 15.88 2.97 -25.11
C ALA A 150 15.30 2.60 -23.73
N TRP A 151 15.73 1.48 -23.15
CA TRP A 151 15.36 1.09 -21.79
C TRP A 151 15.82 2.11 -20.75
N ASN A 152 17.10 2.50 -20.79
CA ASN A 152 17.67 3.48 -19.87
C ASN A 152 17.00 4.85 -20.03
N TYR A 153 16.66 5.23 -21.26
CA TYR A 153 15.92 6.46 -21.54
C TYR A 153 14.50 6.40 -20.95
N ALA A 154 13.79 5.29 -21.09
CA ALA A 154 12.48 5.11 -20.45
C ALA A 154 12.55 5.22 -18.92
N LEU A 155 13.56 4.58 -18.30
CA LEU A 155 13.81 4.72 -16.86
C LEU A 155 14.08 6.18 -16.45
N GLN A 156 14.84 6.92 -17.26
CA GLN A 156 15.12 8.33 -17.00
C GLN A 156 13.86 9.21 -17.07
N GLN A 157 13.01 9.03 -18.10
CA GLN A 157 11.83 9.89 -18.29
C GLN A 157 10.72 9.60 -17.29
N LEU A 158 10.53 8.34 -16.91
CA LEU A 158 9.56 7.94 -15.88
C LEU A 158 10.11 8.12 -14.45
N GLY A 159 11.43 8.27 -14.32
CA GLY A 159 12.10 8.56 -13.05
C GLY A 159 11.89 7.48 -11.98
N ASN A 160 11.56 7.93 -10.77
CA ASN A 160 11.35 7.04 -9.64
C ASN A 160 10.18 6.08 -9.92
N ASN A 161 10.36 4.81 -9.56
CA ASN A 161 9.38 3.73 -9.78
C ASN A 161 9.11 3.39 -11.26
N ALA A 162 9.93 3.86 -12.20
CA ALA A 162 9.78 3.58 -13.63
C ALA A 162 9.57 2.10 -13.95
N TYR A 163 10.40 1.22 -13.37
CA TYR A 163 10.25 -0.23 -13.54
C TYR A 163 8.86 -0.73 -13.12
N ASN A 164 8.38 -0.32 -11.95
CA ASN A 164 7.08 -0.74 -11.42
C ASN A 164 5.93 -0.25 -12.32
N LEU A 165 5.98 1.01 -12.77
CA LEU A 165 5.00 1.56 -13.71
C LEU A 165 4.95 0.76 -15.00
N MET A 166 6.12 0.38 -15.54
CA MET A 166 6.21 -0.45 -16.74
C MET A 166 5.70 -1.87 -16.51
N ALA A 167 5.97 -2.48 -15.34
CA ALA A 167 5.47 -3.81 -14.99
C ALA A 167 3.93 -3.85 -14.96
N ILE A 168 3.32 -2.87 -14.28
CA ILE A 168 1.86 -2.73 -14.20
C ILE A 168 1.27 -2.51 -15.59
N ALA A 169 1.79 -1.54 -16.36
CA ALA A 169 1.30 -1.18 -17.68
C ALA A 169 1.38 -2.35 -18.67
N ASN A 170 2.46 -3.13 -18.64
CA ASN A 170 2.59 -4.30 -19.50
C ASN A 170 1.57 -5.38 -19.17
N LEU A 171 1.36 -5.72 -17.89
CA LEU A 171 0.36 -6.72 -17.51
C LEU A 171 -1.08 -6.27 -17.79
N TRP A 172 -1.39 -5.00 -17.54
CA TRP A 172 -2.67 -4.39 -17.95
C TRP A 172 -2.90 -4.56 -19.46
N ALA A 173 -1.89 -4.25 -20.28
CA ALA A 173 -1.99 -4.38 -21.73
C ALA A 173 -2.19 -5.82 -22.22
N GLN A 174 -1.72 -6.81 -21.45
CA GLN A 174 -1.92 -8.26 -21.69
C GLN A 174 -3.30 -8.77 -21.21
N GLY A 175 -4.08 -7.90 -20.58
CA GLY A 175 -5.41 -8.20 -20.04
C GLY A 175 -5.36 -8.88 -18.68
N ALA A 176 -4.43 -8.49 -17.80
CA ALA A 176 -4.48 -8.88 -16.39
C ALA A 176 -5.83 -8.48 -15.77
N PRO A 177 -6.45 -9.34 -14.93
CA PRO A 177 -7.75 -9.04 -14.36
C PRO A 177 -7.65 -7.88 -13.36
N SER A 178 -8.73 -7.11 -13.22
CA SER A 178 -8.75 -5.89 -12.42
C SER A 178 -8.48 -6.12 -10.94
N ASP A 179 -8.79 -7.30 -10.42
CA ASP A 179 -8.51 -7.69 -9.04
C ASP A 179 -7.02 -7.99 -8.80
N LEU A 180 -6.31 -8.57 -9.77
CA LEU A 180 -4.84 -8.65 -9.73
C LEU A 180 -4.21 -7.26 -9.83
N LEU A 181 -4.71 -6.39 -10.73
CA LEU A 181 -4.18 -5.04 -10.87
C LEU A 181 -4.39 -4.18 -9.62
N ALA A 182 -5.50 -4.38 -8.90
CA ALA A 182 -5.80 -3.64 -7.67
C ALA A 182 -4.80 -3.92 -6.52
N THR A 183 -4.15 -5.09 -6.52
CA THR A 183 -3.11 -5.45 -5.53
C THR A 183 -1.96 -4.43 -5.49
N THR A 184 -1.73 -3.72 -6.62
CA THR A 184 -0.74 -2.64 -6.76
C THR A 184 -0.94 -1.49 -5.78
N TYR A 185 -2.14 -1.32 -5.25
CA TYR A 185 -2.39 -0.40 -4.15
C TYR A 185 -1.42 -0.65 -2.99
N SER A 186 -1.15 -1.91 -2.65
CA SER A 186 -0.27 -2.28 -1.52
C SER A 186 1.14 -2.72 -1.90
N THR A 187 1.31 -3.28 -3.09
CA THR A 187 2.59 -3.83 -3.54
C THR A 187 3.40 -2.80 -4.32
N GLY A 188 2.75 -1.76 -4.87
CA GLY A 188 3.36 -0.76 -5.73
C GLY A 188 3.88 -1.30 -7.08
N THR A 189 3.74 -2.60 -7.35
CA THR A 189 4.24 -3.30 -8.55
C THR A 189 3.56 -4.65 -8.73
N ILE A 190 3.82 -5.35 -9.84
CA ILE A 190 3.39 -6.75 -10.03
C ILE A 190 4.54 -7.54 -10.65
N GLY A 191 5.02 -8.55 -9.92
CA GLY A 191 6.01 -9.52 -10.37
C GLY A 191 5.60 -10.96 -10.12
N GLN A 192 6.56 -11.87 -10.20
CA GLN A 192 6.33 -13.31 -9.99
C GLN A 192 5.69 -13.63 -8.65
N GLY A 193 6.22 -13.10 -7.55
CA GLY A 193 5.66 -13.35 -6.21
C GLY A 193 4.20 -12.93 -6.13
N ASN A 194 3.85 -11.73 -6.63
CA ASN A 194 2.47 -11.22 -6.61
C ASN A 194 1.51 -12.11 -7.42
N MET A 195 1.95 -12.62 -8.57
CA MET A 195 1.15 -13.53 -9.38
C MET A 195 0.98 -14.92 -8.72
N ILE A 196 2.02 -15.43 -8.06
CA ILE A 196 1.95 -16.70 -7.31
C ILE A 196 1.00 -16.55 -6.11
N ASP A 197 1.13 -15.45 -5.37
CA ASP A 197 0.29 -15.17 -4.20
C ASP A 197 -1.17 -14.97 -4.57
N TYR A 198 -1.44 -14.19 -5.62
CA TYR A 198 -2.77 -14.06 -6.19
C TYR A 198 -3.37 -15.44 -6.52
N ALA A 199 -2.61 -16.30 -7.21
CA ALA A 199 -3.06 -17.64 -7.55
C ALA A 199 -3.30 -18.52 -6.32
N MET A 200 -2.38 -18.53 -5.36
CA MET A 200 -2.43 -19.35 -4.16
C MET A 200 -3.63 -18.96 -3.27
N ILE A 201 -3.80 -17.67 -2.98
CA ILE A 201 -4.89 -17.19 -2.11
C ILE A 201 -6.25 -17.45 -2.76
N LYS A 202 -6.41 -17.11 -4.05
CA LYS A 202 -7.66 -17.33 -4.78
C LYS A 202 -7.99 -18.81 -4.85
N GLN A 203 -7.01 -19.67 -5.10
CA GLN A 203 -7.21 -21.11 -5.10
C GLN A 203 -7.58 -21.65 -3.72
N PHE A 204 -6.95 -21.13 -2.65
CA PHE A 204 -7.31 -21.49 -1.28
C PHE A 204 -8.77 -21.12 -0.98
N GLN A 205 -9.19 -19.89 -1.28
CA GLN A 205 -10.57 -19.44 -1.06
C GLN A 205 -11.59 -20.24 -1.89
N GLN A 206 -11.24 -20.66 -3.11
CA GLN A 206 -12.10 -21.52 -3.94
C GLN A 206 -12.24 -22.94 -3.40
N ASN A 207 -11.19 -23.50 -2.80
CA ASN A 207 -11.22 -24.84 -2.20
C ASN A 207 -11.88 -24.83 -0.82
N TYR A 208 -11.60 -23.80 -0.02
CA TYR A 208 -12.02 -23.69 1.37
C TYR A 208 -12.63 -22.31 1.66
N PRO A 209 -13.81 -22.00 1.09
CA PRO A 209 -14.46 -20.71 1.29
C PRO A 209 -14.78 -20.49 2.77
N THR A 210 -14.56 -19.25 3.23
CA THR A 210 -14.93 -18.81 4.57
C THR A 210 -16.45 -18.67 4.70
N SER A 211 -17.01 -19.39 5.67
CA SER A 211 -18.40 -19.23 6.11
C SER A 211 -18.49 -19.41 7.62
N GLY A 212 -19.42 -18.71 8.27
CA GLY A 212 -19.54 -18.72 9.74
C GLY A 212 -18.34 -18.04 10.44
N LYS A 213 -17.97 -18.51 11.63
CA LYS A 213 -16.91 -17.93 12.48
C LYS A 213 -15.49 -18.43 12.15
N LYS A 214 -15.22 -18.62 10.86
CA LYS A 214 -13.91 -19.05 10.33
C LYS A 214 -13.04 -17.85 10.00
N TYR A 215 -11.78 -17.90 10.43
CA TYR A 215 -10.77 -16.88 10.14
C TYR A 215 -9.57 -17.52 9.46
N ASN A 216 -8.98 -16.80 8.50
CA ASN A 216 -7.73 -17.20 7.86
C ASN A 216 -6.54 -16.51 8.53
N TYR A 217 -5.44 -17.23 8.63
CA TYR A 217 -4.18 -16.79 9.21
C TYR A 217 -3.06 -17.17 8.24
N ILE A 218 -2.28 -16.19 7.81
CA ILE A 218 -1.14 -16.42 6.92
C ILE A 218 0.15 -16.35 7.71
N PHE A 219 1.03 -17.30 7.46
CA PHE A 219 2.37 -17.41 8.03
C PHE A 219 3.39 -17.25 6.91
N SER A 220 4.22 -16.22 6.99
CA SER A 220 5.32 -15.97 6.04
C SER A 220 6.63 -15.66 6.76
N SER A 221 7.74 -16.01 6.13
CA SER A 221 9.07 -15.53 6.52
C SER A 221 9.36 -14.24 5.77
N THR A 222 10.12 -13.32 6.36
CA THR A 222 10.54 -12.07 5.71
C THR A 222 11.29 -12.35 4.40
N GLY A 223 10.88 -11.72 3.30
CA GLY A 223 11.48 -12.02 1.99
C GLY A 223 10.64 -12.97 1.12
N GLY A 224 9.41 -13.26 1.54
CA GLY A 224 8.51 -14.27 0.96
C GLY A 224 7.14 -13.67 0.65
N TYR A 225 6.04 -14.38 0.96
CA TYR A 225 4.67 -13.85 0.78
C TYR A 225 4.46 -12.47 1.39
N ASP A 226 5.17 -12.15 2.49
CA ASP A 226 5.08 -10.82 3.05
C ASP A 226 5.40 -9.77 1.99
N ASP A 227 6.45 -9.97 1.18
CA ASP A 227 6.89 -9.09 0.08
C ASP A 227 5.88 -8.90 -1.05
N GLU A 228 4.88 -9.78 -1.14
CA GLU A 228 3.91 -9.79 -2.23
C GLU A 228 2.45 -9.85 -1.75
N ALA A 229 2.25 -9.69 -0.44
CA ALA A 229 0.98 -9.88 0.24
C ALA A 229 -0.11 -8.98 -0.35
N VAL A 230 -1.20 -9.59 -0.74
CA VAL A 230 -2.37 -8.86 -1.21
C VAL A 230 -3.11 -8.23 -0.03
N LEU A 231 -3.68 -7.02 -0.15
CA LEU A 231 -4.44 -6.40 0.94
C LEU A 231 -5.53 -7.32 1.51
N GLN A 232 -5.73 -7.20 2.83
CA GLN A 232 -6.90 -7.77 3.50
C GLN A 232 -8.19 -7.31 2.82
N GLY A 233 -9.07 -8.26 2.48
CA GLY A 233 -10.39 -7.99 1.91
C GLY A 233 -10.43 -7.89 0.39
N GLU A 234 -9.30 -7.87 -0.32
CA GLU A 234 -9.31 -7.99 -1.79
C GLU A 234 -9.86 -9.35 -2.21
N PHE A 235 -10.63 -9.37 -3.31
CA PHE A 235 -11.36 -10.53 -3.86
C PHE A 235 -12.12 -11.40 -2.83
N GLY A 236 -12.52 -10.82 -1.70
CA GLY A 236 -13.29 -11.46 -0.64
C GLY A 236 -12.47 -12.33 0.33
N PHE A 237 -11.14 -12.17 0.38
CA PHE A 237 -10.27 -12.92 1.28
C PHE A 237 -9.79 -12.07 2.46
N ASN A 238 -10.33 -12.36 3.65
CA ASN A 238 -9.88 -11.74 4.90
C ASN A 238 -8.92 -12.67 5.63
N TYR A 239 -7.82 -12.10 6.15
CA TYR A 239 -6.80 -12.84 6.87
C TYR A 239 -6.07 -11.98 7.89
N GLU A 240 -5.41 -12.63 8.84
CA GLU A 240 -4.39 -12.03 9.71
C GLU A 240 -3.01 -12.51 9.24
N LEU A 241 -2.05 -11.59 9.13
CA LEU A 241 -0.69 -11.93 8.70
C LEU A 241 0.24 -12.07 9.90
N TYR A 242 1.04 -13.13 9.88
CA TYR A 242 2.18 -13.32 10.75
C TYR A 242 3.47 -13.39 9.93
N THR A 243 4.25 -12.32 9.99
CA THR A 243 5.54 -12.20 9.29
C THR A 243 6.66 -12.26 10.30
N LEU A 244 7.56 -13.23 10.15
CA LEU A 244 8.71 -13.41 11.04
C LEU A 244 10.04 -13.25 10.32
N ASN A 245 11.03 -12.67 11.00
CA ASN A 245 12.41 -12.68 10.54
C ASN A 245 13.05 -14.05 10.83
N GLY A 246 13.50 -14.74 9.77
CA GLY A 246 14.00 -16.11 9.79
C GLY A 246 12.96 -17.14 9.31
N GLY A 247 13.41 -18.13 8.53
CA GLY A 247 12.57 -19.14 7.88
C GLY A 247 12.81 -19.24 6.37
N ASP A 248 12.17 -20.21 5.71
CA ASP A 248 12.24 -20.34 4.25
C ASP A 248 11.26 -19.36 3.61
N SER A 249 11.78 -18.32 2.97
CA SER A 249 10.96 -17.27 2.36
C SER A 249 10.21 -17.74 1.11
N THR A 250 10.48 -18.94 0.60
CA THR A 250 9.67 -19.53 -0.47
C THR A 250 8.42 -20.25 0.03
N LYS A 251 8.23 -20.36 1.35
CA LYS A 251 7.10 -21.09 1.93
C LYS A 251 6.08 -20.19 2.58
N VAL A 252 4.82 -20.57 2.44
CA VAL A 252 3.68 -19.83 2.96
C VAL A 252 2.72 -20.81 3.62
N GLY A 253 2.38 -20.56 4.88
CA GLY A 253 1.35 -21.30 5.60
C GLY A 253 0.03 -20.56 5.56
N ILE A 254 -1.07 -21.23 5.24
CA ILE A 254 -2.42 -20.69 5.41
C ILE A 254 -3.20 -21.60 6.36
N MET A 255 -3.58 -21.07 7.51
CA MET A 255 -4.46 -21.73 8.47
C MET A 255 -5.85 -21.12 8.41
N GLN A 256 -6.89 -21.94 8.23
CA GLN A 256 -8.28 -21.53 8.43
C GLN A 256 -8.81 -22.19 9.70
N TYR A 257 -9.25 -21.39 10.68
CA TYR A 257 -9.68 -21.89 11.99
C TYR A 257 -11.07 -21.37 12.37
N ALA A 258 -11.94 -22.27 12.85
CA ALA A 258 -13.27 -21.96 13.34
C ALA A 258 -13.26 -21.88 14.88
N SER A 259 -13.52 -20.69 15.42
CA SER A 259 -13.44 -20.43 16.86
C SER A 259 -14.56 -21.08 17.68
N ASP A 260 -15.67 -21.45 17.05
CA ASP A 260 -16.84 -22.07 17.65
C ASP A 260 -16.74 -23.59 17.72
N THR A 261 -16.30 -24.23 16.64
CA THR A 261 -16.09 -25.69 16.61
C THR A 261 -14.71 -26.10 17.09
N LYS A 262 -13.79 -25.14 17.25
CA LYS A 262 -12.41 -25.35 17.69
C LYS A 262 -11.60 -26.24 16.75
N THR A 263 -11.94 -26.20 15.46
CA THR A 263 -11.32 -27.02 14.41
C THR A 263 -10.96 -26.17 13.20
N GLY A 264 -9.97 -26.61 12.43
CA GLY A 264 -9.54 -25.91 11.23
C GLY A 264 -8.73 -26.79 10.29
N LEU A 265 -8.08 -26.14 9.33
CA LEU A 265 -7.11 -26.77 8.45
C LEU A 265 -5.89 -25.87 8.31
N PHE A 266 -4.75 -26.48 8.02
CA PHE A 266 -3.52 -25.79 7.67
C PHE A 266 -3.00 -26.31 6.33
N ALA A 267 -2.69 -25.40 5.42
CA ALA A 267 -2.05 -25.70 4.16
C ALA A 267 -0.65 -25.07 4.13
N LEU A 268 0.37 -25.88 3.85
CA LEU A 268 1.72 -25.38 3.59
C LEU A 268 1.97 -25.39 2.09
N PHE A 269 2.33 -24.22 1.56
CA PHE A 269 2.69 -24.02 0.16
C PHE A 269 4.17 -23.73 0.00
N LYS A 270 4.71 -24.03 -1.18
CA LYS A 270 6.02 -23.58 -1.64
C LYS A 270 5.86 -22.87 -2.98
N MET A 271 6.30 -21.62 -3.04
CA MET A 271 6.40 -20.84 -4.26
C MET A 271 7.51 -21.41 -5.14
N ASN A 272 7.22 -21.61 -6.42
CA ASN A 272 8.20 -22.14 -7.36
C ASN A 272 8.92 -21.00 -8.07
N ASP A 273 10.25 -21.04 -8.06
CA ASP A 273 11.07 -20.12 -8.83
C ASP A 273 11.16 -20.57 -10.29
N LEU A 274 10.47 -19.85 -11.19
CA LEU A 274 10.43 -20.17 -12.61
C LEU A 274 11.48 -19.42 -13.45
N ARG A 275 12.34 -18.62 -12.82
CA ARG A 275 13.39 -17.86 -13.53
C ARG A 275 14.31 -18.78 -14.32
N SER A 276 14.76 -19.89 -13.72
CA SER A 276 15.63 -20.86 -14.42
C SER A 276 14.97 -21.54 -15.62
N THR A 277 13.63 -21.67 -15.62
CA THR A 277 12.86 -22.23 -16.74
C THR A 277 12.80 -21.24 -17.91
N TYR A 278 12.77 -19.94 -17.61
CA TYR A 278 12.75 -18.88 -18.61
C TYR A 278 14.14 -18.56 -19.17
N GLY A 279 15.13 -18.40 -18.29
CA GLY A 279 16.50 -17.99 -18.62
C GLY A 279 17.10 -17.04 -17.58
N THR A 280 18.05 -16.21 -18.00
CA THR A 280 18.66 -15.21 -17.10
C THR A 280 17.66 -14.07 -16.84
N VAL A 281 17.27 -13.91 -15.58
CA VAL A 281 16.39 -12.83 -15.12
C VAL A 281 17.14 -11.96 -14.12
N VAL A 282 17.21 -10.66 -14.38
CA VAL A 282 17.86 -9.68 -13.50
C VAL A 282 16.81 -8.70 -12.99
N SER A 283 16.66 -8.60 -11.67
CA SER A 283 15.63 -7.77 -11.05
C SER A 283 15.77 -6.30 -11.39
N GLY A 284 14.63 -5.63 -11.60
CA GLY A 284 14.53 -4.23 -12.01
C GLY A 284 14.91 -3.95 -13.46
N THR A 285 15.09 -4.98 -14.30
CA THR A 285 15.54 -4.82 -15.70
C THR A 285 14.48 -5.28 -16.71
N LEU A 286 14.74 -4.99 -18.00
CA LEU A 286 13.91 -5.48 -19.10
C LEU A 286 13.75 -7.01 -19.10
N SER A 287 14.77 -7.77 -18.67
CA SER A 287 14.66 -9.23 -18.62
C SER A 287 13.62 -9.71 -17.61
N GLU A 288 13.43 -8.99 -16.50
CA GLU A 288 12.38 -9.28 -15.53
C GLU A 288 10.99 -8.89 -16.04
N LEU A 289 10.85 -7.78 -16.77
CA LEU A 289 9.56 -7.45 -17.41
C LEU A 289 9.14 -8.51 -18.44
N LEU A 290 10.09 -8.95 -19.28
CA LEU A 290 9.85 -10.00 -20.27
C LEU A 290 9.47 -11.31 -19.59
N PHE A 291 10.16 -11.66 -18.50
CA PHE A 291 9.85 -12.81 -17.68
C PHE A 291 8.45 -12.72 -17.04
N ASN A 292 8.07 -11.57 -16.46
CA ASN A 292 6.76 -11.38 -15.84
C ASN A 292 5.63 -11.51 -16.87
N ASN A 293 5.80 -10.95 -18.08
CA ASN A 293 4.83 -11.13 -19.17
C ASN A 293 4.73 -12.59 -19.65
N TRP A 294 5.87 -13.29 -19.73
CA TRP A 294 5.91 -14.71 -20.05
C TRP A 294 5.19 -15.54 -18.98
N LEU A 295 5.46 -15.27 -17.71
CA LEU A 295 4.87 -15.96 -16.56
C LEU A 295 3.36 -15.77 -16.52
N TYR A 296 2.89 -14.53 -16.68
CA TYR A 296 1.45 -14.22 -16.74
C TYR A 296 0.76 -15.03 -17.84
N ASN A 297 1.27 -14.97 -19.07
CA ASN A 297 0.62 -15.59 -20.22
C ASN A 297 0.71 -17.13 -20.21
N ASN A 298 1.85 -17.69 -19.81
CA ASN A 298 2.09 -19.13 -19.90
C ASN A 298 1.67 -19.90 -18.66
N TYR A 299 1.47 -19.24 -17.51
CA TYR A 299 1.11 -19.93 -16.26
C TYR A 299 -0.20 -19.43 -15.68
N LEU A 300 -0.29 -18.15 -15.33
CA LEU A 300 -1.48 -17.64 -14.66
C LEU A 300 -2.70 -17.65 -15.59
N LYS A 301 -2.55 -17.08 -16.80
CA LYS A 301 -3.60 -17.00 -17.82
C LYS A 301 -3.92 -18.33 -18.49
N ALA A 302 -2.89 -19.17 -18.69
CA ALA A 302 -3.06 -20.52 -19.22
C ALA A 302 -3.55 -21.54 -18.18
N ASN A 303 -3.74 -21.12 -16.92
CA ASN A 303 -4.21 -21.95 -15.81
C ASN A 303 -3.30 -23.16 -15.50
N HIS A 304 -1.98 -22.92 -15.41
CA HIS A 304 -0.97 -23.89 -14.97
C HIS A 304 -0.51 -23.58 -13.54
N LEU A 305 -1.48 -23.51 -12.62
CA LEU A 305 -1.26 -23.04 -11.24
C LEU A 305 -0.46 -24.04 -10.39
N ASP A 306 -0.52 -25.33 -10.73
CA ASP A 306 0.27 -26.42 -10.14
C ASP A 306 1.78 -26.27 -10.37
N GLN A 307 2.18 -25.46 -11.35
CA GLN A 307 3.57 -25.14 -11.64
C GLN A 307 4.02 -23.84 -10.97
N LEU A 308 3.10 -22.92 -10.66
CA LEU A 308 3.38 -21.67 -9.94
C LEU A 308 3.74 -21.91 -8.47
N TYR A 309 3.08 -22.86 -7.83
CA TYR A 309 3.35 -23.25 -6.45
C TYR A 309 2.99 -24.71 -6.20
N SER A 310 3.62 -25.30 -5.19
CA SER A 310 3.37 -26.67 -4.75
C SER A 310 2.68 -26.70 -3.39
N VAL A 311 1.67 -27.56 -3.26
CA VAL A 311 1.06 -27.88 -1.95
C VAL A 311 1.92 -28.94 -1.27
N LEU A 312 2.61 -28.55 -0.20
CA LEU A 312 3.50 -29.44 0.55
C LEU A 312 2.75 -30.28 1.58
N MET A 313 1.79 -29.68 2.30
CA MET A 313 1.03 -30.34 3.36
C MET A 313 -0.40 -29.80 3.47
N LEU A 314 -1.32 -30.68 3.86
CA LEU A 314 -2.67 -30.34 4.33
C LEU A 314 -2.92 -31.04 5.67
N LYS A 315 -3.09 -30.26 6.73
CA LYS A 315 -3.18 -30.75 8.11
C LYS A 315 -4.47 -30.31 8.78
N GLN A 316 -5.00 -31.17 9.64
CA GLN A 316 -6.11 -30.84 10.52
C GLN A 316 -5.59 -29.96 11.67
N ILE A 317 -6.34 -28.91 12.00
CA ILE A 317 -6.03 -28.04 13.14
C ILE A 317 -7.08 -28.23 14.23
N ASP A 318 -6.62 -28.35 15.46
CA ASP A 318 -7.43 -28.28 16.68
C ASP A 318 -7.05 -27.01 17.49
N GLU A 319 -7.67 -26.82 18.65
CA GLU A 319 -7.37 -25.67 19.51
C GLU A 319 -5.92 -25.67 20.04
N THR A 320 -5.32 -26.85 20.25
CA THR A 320 -3.93 -26.97 20.71
C THR A 320 -2.97 -26.47 19.65
N ALA A 321 -3.14 -26.92 18.41
CA ALA A 321 -2.33 -26.50 17.26
C ALA A 321 -2.54 -25.02 16.91
N TYR A 322 -3.79 -24.54 16.99
CA TYR A 322 -4.08 -23.12 16.83
C TYR A 322 -3.30 -22.26 17.84
N ASN A 323 -3.37 -22.61 19.13
CA ASN A 323 -2.65 -21.87 20.16
C ASN A 323 -1.13 -21.98 19.94
N TYR A 324 -0.58 -23.16 19.66
CA TYR A 324 0.86 -23.28 19.42
C TYR A 324 1.35 -22.41 18.25
N LEU A 325 0.70 -22.49 17.09
CA LEU A 325 1.16 -21.80 15.89
C LEU A 325 0.90 -20.29 15.96
N TRP A 326 -0.30 -19.89 16.40
CA TRP A 326 -0.74 -18.50 16.35
C TRP A 326 -0.52 -17.72 17.66
N TYR A 327 -0.75 -18.32 18.82
CA TYR A 327 -0.58 -17.66 20.11
C TYR A 327 -0.47 -18.62 21.31
N ASP A 328 0.74 -18.78 21.84
CA ASP A 328 0.99 -19.54 23.06
C ASP A 328 0.91 -18.60 24.29
N PRO A 329 -0.04 -18.81 25.22
CA PRO A 329 -0.19 -17.95 26.40
C PRO A 329 1.00 -18.01 27.37
N ASN A 330 1.85 -19.04 27.29
CA ASN A 330 3.01 -19.17 28.16
C ASN A 330 4.19 -18.31 27.71
N THR A 331 4.36 -18.14 26.40
CA THR A 331 5.43 -17.33 25.80
C THR A 331 4.94 -15.91 25.51
N GLY A 332 3.62 -15.72 25.36
CA GLY A 332 3.02 -14.46 24.95
C GLY A 332 3.11 -14.20 23.45
N SER A 333 3.47 -15.20 22.64
CA SER A 333 3.59 -15.11 21.19
C SER A 333 3.29 -16.45 20.51
N GLY A 334 2.90 -16.43 19.23
CA GLY A 334 2.87 -17.66 18.41
C GLY A 334 4.27 -18.20 18.13
N HIS A 335 4.37 -19.50 17.84
CA HIS A 335 5.62 -20.12 17.36
C HIS A 335 5.80 -20.00 15.84
N GLY A 336 4.76 -19.57 15.12
CA GLY A 336 4.82 -19.29 13.68
C GLY A 336 4.83 -20.53 12.81
N LEU A 337 5.58 -20.45 11.71
CA LEU A 337 5.73 -21.53 10.74
C LEU A 337 6.68 -22.63 11.26
N ASP A 338 6.30 -23.32 12.33
CA ASP A 338 7.02 -24.49 12.84
C ASP A 338 6.68 -25.74 12.01
N GLU A 339 7.42 -25.93 10.92
CA GLU A 339 7.18 -27.04 9.99
C GLU A 339 7.30 -28.43 10.64
N ALA A 340 8.15 -28.58 11.66
CA ALA A 340 8.35 -29.85 12.34
C ALA A 340 7.12 -30.21 13.20
N TYR A 341 6.58 -29.22 13.92
CA TYR A 341 5.32 -29.37 14.64
C TYR A 341 4.17 -29.68 13.68
N ILE A 342 4.03 -28.90 12.60
CA ILE A 342 2.95 -29.05 11.60
C ILE A 342 3.00 -30.45 10.96
N ALA A 343 4.19 -30.95 10.63
CA ALA A 343 4.35 -32.28 10.05
C ALA A 343 3.82 -33.40 10.95
N GLY A 344 3.87 -33.22 12.27
CA GLY A 344 3.35 -34.14 13.28
C GLY A 344 1.83 -34.12 13.48
N LEU A 345 1.12 -33.14 12.93
CA LEU A 345 -0.34 -33.06 13.00
C LEU A 345 -1.02 -34.12 12.12
N ASP A 346 -2.28 -34.43 12.44
CA ASP A 346 -3.11 -35.31 11.62
C ASP A 346 -3.33 -34.71 10.22
N ASN A 347 -3.37 -35.58 9.21
CA ASN A 347 -3.65 -35.15 7.85
C ASN A 347 -5.10 -34.69 7.73
N PHE A 348 -5.31 -33.59 7.02
CA PHE A 348 -6.67 -33.16 6.66
C PHE A 348 -7.26 -34.13 5.64
N ALA A 349 -8.53 -34.52 5.81
CA ALA A 349 -9.18 -35.50 4.94
C ALA A 349 -9.56 -34.94 3.55
N GLY A 350 -9.59 -33.61 3.39
CA GLY A 350 -9.90 -32.96 2.12
C GLY A 350 -8.73 -32.90 1.13
N THR A 351 -9.02 -32.46 -0.08
CA THR A 351 -8.06 -32.28 -1.17
C THR A 351 -7.95 -30.82 -1.57
N PHE A 352 -6.81 -30.44 -2.15
CA PHE A 352 -6.61 -29.12 -2.73
C PHE A 352 -6.56 -29.22 -4.25
N ASP A 353 -7.57 -28.68 -4.93
CA ASP A 353 -7.70 -28.67 -6.38
C ASP A 353 -7.04 -27.40 -6.96
N GLN A 354 -5.99 -27.56 -7.76
CA GLN A 354 -5.29 -26.48 -8.48
C GLN A 354 -5.71 -26.35 -9.95
N SER A 355 -6.73 -27.10 -10.38
CA SER A 355 -7.18 -27.11 -11.79
C SER A 355 -8.16 -26.00 -12.14
N LYS A 356 -8.71 -25.30 -11.15
CA LYS A 356 -9.70 -24.23 -11.36
C LYS A 356 -9.00 -22.90 -11.66
N THR A 357 -9.49 -22.19 -12.67
CA THR A 357 -8.97 -20.85 -12.96
C THR A 357 -9.23 -19.89 -11.80
N VAL A 358 -8.22 -19.06 -11.53
CA VAL A 358 -8.30 -17.94 -10.58
C VAL A 358 -8.60 -16.62 -11.28
N ILE A 359 -8.52 -16.56 -12.62
CA ILE A 359 -8.87 -15.37 -13.40
C ILE A 359 -10.39 -15.30 -13.54
N PRO A 360 -11.04 -14.22 -13.08
CA PRO A 360 -12.47 -14.03 -13.24
C PRO A 360 -12.85 -13.79 -14.70
N ILE A 361 -14.11 -14.08 -15.04
CA ILE A 361 -14.67 -13.72 -16.35
C ILE A 361 -14.91 -12.21 -16.36
N THR A 362 -14.40 -11.50 -17.37
CA THR A 362 -14.65 -10.07 -17.54
C THR A 362 -15.69 -9.85 -18.63
N ASP A 363 -16.86 -9.34 -18.25
CA ASP A 363 -17.94 -8.91 -19.15
C ASP A 363 -18.40 -7.51 -18.72
N ILE A 364 -17.71 -6.50 -19.26
CA ILE A 364 -17.92 -5.09 -18.90
C ILE A 364 -19.32 -4.63 -19.28
N ASP A 365 -19.82 -5.05 -20.45
CA ASP A 365 -21.12 -4.64 -20.96
C ASP A 365 -22.25 -5.13 -20.05
N THR A 366 -22.22 -6.41 -19.64
CA THR A 366 -23.21 -6.96 -18.72
C THR A 366 -23.18 -6.26 -17.36
N MET A 367 -22.00 -6.03 -16.79
CA MET A 367 -21.90 -5.36 -15.49
C MET A 367 -22.31 -3.89 -15.56
N ASN A 368 -21.95 -3.20 -16.63
CA ASN A 368 -22.40 -1.84 -16.91
C ASN A 368 -23.93 -1.78 -16.99
N GLN A 369 -24.56 -2.68 -17.76
CA GLN A 369 -26.01 -2.75 -17.86
C GLN A 369 -26.69 -2.99 -16.49
N ILE A 370 -26.10 -3.81 -15.61
CA ILE A 370 -26.61 -4.00 -14.25
C ILE A 370 -26.61 -2.67 -13.47
N GLY A 371 -25.52 -1.91 -13.56
CA GLY A 371 -25.40 -0.61 -12.93
C GLY A 371 -26.41 0.41 -13.48
N GLU A 372 -26.56 0.48 -14.80
CA GLU A 372 -27.50 1.38 -15.48
C GLU A 372 -28.96 1.09 -15.08
N ILE A 373 -29.34 -0.19 -15.04
CA ILE A 373 -30.69 -0.61 -14.60
C ILE A 373 -30.90 -0.22 -13.14
N ALA A 374 -29.92 -0.43 -12.26
CA ALA A 374 -30.04 -0.06 -10.85
C ALA A 374 -30.24 1.46 -10.67
N PHE A 375 -29.45 2.28 -11.36
CA PHE A 375 -29.63 3.74 -11.33
C PHE A 375 -30.99 4.16 -11.91
N THR A 376 -31.40 3.56 -13.03
CA THR A 376 -32.68 3.85 -13.67
C THR A 376 -33.84 3.51 -12.75
N LEU A 377 -33.81 2.37 -12.07
CA LEU A 377 -34.82 2.00 -11.07
C LEU A 377 -34.85 3.01 -9.91
N ALA A 378 -33.68 3.39 -9.38
CA ALA A 378 -33.60 4.36 -8.28
C ALA A 378 -34.17 5.74 -8.63
N SER A 379 -34.06 6.15 -9.90
CA SER A 379 -34.45 7.47 -10.38
C SER A 379 -35.84 7.53 -11.02
N THR A 380 -36.41 6.40 -11.46
CA THR A 380 -37.64 6.39 -12.26
C THR A 380 -38.76 5.48 -11.74
N ASP A 381 -38.49 4.53 -10.84
CA ASP A 381 -39.54 3.68 -10.29
C ASP A 381 -40.20 4.36 -9.07
N PRO A 382 -41.54 4.52 -9.04
CA PRO A 382 -42.23 5.20 -7.95
C PRO A 382 -42.03 4.52 -6.59
N THR A 383 -41.88 3.20 -6.54
CA THR A 383 -41.63 2.45 -5.30
C THR A 383 -40.24 2.75 -4.75
N TYR A 384 -39.24 2.82 -5.63
CA TYR A 384 -37.85 3.06 -5.28
C TYR A 384 -37.65 4.53 -4.85
N LEU A 385 -38.26 5.48 -5.58
CA LEU A 385 -38.30 6.89 -5.20
C LEU A 385 -38.99 7.12 -3.85
N THR A 386 -40.08 6.39 -3.58
CA THR A 386 -40.76 6.45 -2.27
C THR A 386 -39.85 5.97 -1.13
N ASN A 387 -39.03 4.95 -1.35
CA ASN A 387 -38.03 4.51 -0.35
C ASN A 387 -36.97 5.57 -0.07
N LEU A 388 -36.61 6.40 -1.07
CA LEU A 388 -35.77 7.59 -0.88
C LEU A 388 -36.53 8.78 -0.26
N GLY A 389 -37.82 8.60 0.04
CA GLY A 389 -38.71 9.57 0.68
C GLY A 389 -39.12 10.73 -0.22
N TYR A 390 -39.18 10.49 -1.53
CA TYR A 390 -39.89 11.40 -2.42
C TYR A 390 -41.40 11.14 -2.34
N THR A 391 -42.19 12.19 -2.50
CA THR A 391 -43.66 12.15 -2.44
C THR A 391 -44.23 12.98 -3.57
N GLY A 392 -45.39 12.59 -4.11
CA GLY A 392 -46.08 13.32 -5.18
C GLY A 392 -46.35 12.42 -6.39
N THR A 393 -46.62 13.05 -7.53
CA THR A 393 -46.68 12.37 -8.84
C THR A 393 -45.28 11.90 -9.27
N LEU A 394 -45.21 10.92 -10.18
CA LEU A 394 -43.93 10.41 -10.66
C LEU A 394 -43.02 11.51 -11.23
N ALA A 395 -43.58 12.44 -12.02
CA ALA A 395 -42.84 13.55 -12.60
C ALA A 395 -42.26 14.51 -11.54
N GLU A 396 -43.01 14.78 -10.46
CA GLU A 396 -42.55 15.60 -9.34
C GLU A 396 -41.42 14.90 -8.58
N MET A 397 -41.55 13.59 -8.33
CA MET A 397 -40.52 12.79 -7.66
C MET A 397 -39.23 12.73 -8.47
N GLN A 398 -39.32 12.48 -9.79
CA GLN A 398 -38.18 12.47 -10.70
C GLN A 398 -37.47 13.83 -10.77
N SER A 399 -38.25 14.91 -10.86
CA SER A 399 -37.69 16.28 -10.88
C SER A 399 -36.97 16.60 -9.57
N ALA A 400 -37.55 16.21 -8.43
CA ALA A 400 -36.92 16.38 -7.12
C ALA A 400 -35.65 15.53 -6.97
N PHE A 401 -35.66 14.29 -7.46
CA PHE A 401 -34.49 13.41 -7.47
C PHE A 401 -33.34 14.04 -8.25
N MET A 402 -33.60 14.50 -9.48
CA MET A 402 -32.56 15.12 -10.30
C MET A 402 -32.02 16.41 -9.68
N ASN A 403 -32.90 17.22 -9.05
CA ASN A 403 -32.45 18.40 -8.33
C ASN A 403 -31.59 18.05 -7.10
N ASP A 404 -31.94 17.03 -6.34
CA ASP A 404 -31.13 16.61 -5.18
C ASP A 404 -29.80 15.98 -5.65
N LEU A 405 -29.78 15.28 -6.78
CA LEU A 405 -28.57 14.71 -7.39
C LEU A 405 -27.58 15.81 -7.81
N THR A 406 -28.03 16.83 -8.55
CA THR A 406 -27.16 17.95 -8.96
C THR A 406 -26.64 18.78 -7.80
N ASN A 407 -27.37 18.79 -6.68
CA ASN A 407 -26.95 19.45 -5.44
C ASN A 407 -26.10 18.55 -4.52
N GLY A 408 -25.66 17.37 -4.99
CA GLY A 408 -24.80 16.45 -4.24
C GLY A 408 -25.46 15.80 -3.03
N LYS A 409 -26.80 15.78 -2.98
CA LYS A 409 -27.57 15.17 -1.87
C LYS A 409 -27.87 13.69 -2.09
N ILE A 410 -27.60 13.19 -3.30
CA ILE A 410 -27.74 11.77 -3.63
C ILE A 410 -26.35 11.19 -3.75
N GLY A 411 -26.15 10.02 -3.15
CA GLY A 411 -24.97 9.21 -3.38
C GLY A 411 -25.32 7.73 -3.53
N ALA A 412 -24.33 6.98 -3.99
CA ALA A 412 -24.39 5.55 -4.20
C ALA A 412 -23.23 4.87 -3.46
N ILE A 413 -23.50 3.67 -2.98
CA ILE A 413 -22.54 2.76 -2.34
C ILE A 413 -22.67 1.43 -3.06
N ALA A 414 -21.58 0.96 -3.65
CA ALA A 414 -21.56 -0.30 -4.39
C ALA A 414 -20.25 -1.07 -4.16
N THR A 415 -20.23 -2.35 -4.57
CA THR A 415 -19.01 -3.13 -4.52
C THR A 415 -17.99 -2.58 -5.55
N PRO A 416 -16.70 -2.43 -5.19
CA PRO A 416 -15.69 -1.94 -6.13
C PRO A 416 -15.39 -2.92 -7.27
N TYR A 417 -14.86 -2.39 -8.39
CA TYR A 417 -14.58 -3.14 -9.62
C TYR A 417 -13.59 -4.31 -9.46
N TYR A 418 -12.74 -4.27 -8.42
CA TYR A 418 -11.72 -5.28 -8.12
C TYR A 418 -12.24 -6.42 -7.22
N GLN A 419 -13.55 -6.49 -7.00
CA GLN A 419 -14.22 -7.65 -6.41
C GLN A 419 -14.92 -8.45 -7.49
N ASN A 420 -15.31 -9.68 -7.14
CA ASN A 420 -15.95 -10.60 -8.07
C ASN A 420 -17.33 -11.03 -7.57
N PHE A 421 -18.28 -11.12 -8.50
CA PHE A 421 -19.63 -11.60 -8.27
C PHE A 421 -19.84 -12.92 -9.01
N ASN A 422 -19.99 -14.03 -8.27
CA ASN A 422 -20.15 -15.38 -8.82
C ASN A 422 -19.09 -15.75 -9.87
N GLY A 423 -17.83 -15.35 -9.65
CA GLY A 423 -16.71 -15.62 -10.57
C GLY A 423 -16.61 -14.66 -11.77
N MET A 424 -17.51 -13.68 -11.87
CA MET A 424 -17.41 -12.57 -12.83
C MET A 424 -16.78 -11.35 -12.17
N SER A 425 -15.91 -10.66 -12.91
CA SER A 425 -15.39 -9.34 -12.53
C SER A 425 -16.54 -8.34 -12.45
N LEU A 426 -16.45 -7.38 -11.53
CA LEU A 426 -17.38 -6.26 -11.42
C LEU A 426 -16.96 -5.04 -12.26
N ALA A 427 -15.93 -5.17 -13.09
CA ALA A 427 -15.54 -4.10 -14.01
C ALA A 427 -16.74 -3.67 -14.88
N GLY A 428 -17.00 -2.36 -14.94
CA GLY A 428 -18.15 -1.76 -15.61
C GLY A 428 -19.34 -1.41 -14.70
N LEU A 429 -19.49 -2.05 -13.54
CA LEU A 429 -20.64 -1.83 -12.64
C LEU A 429 -20.76 -0.38 -12.18
N LEU A 430 -19.66 0.19 -11.69
CA LEU A 430 -19.64 1.57 -11.20
C LEU A 430 -19.91 2.58 -12.31
N ASP A 431 -19.51 2.27 -13.54
CA ASP A 431 -19.72 3.15 -14.69
C ASP A 431 -21.20 3.18 -15.10
N GLY A 432 -21.88 2.03 -15.01
CA GLY A 432 -23.32 1.97 -15.20
C GLY A 432 -24.10 2.72 -14.12
N ILE A 433 -23.68 2.61 -12.85
CA ILE A 433 -24.25 3.40 -11.75
C ILE A 433 -24.01 4.89 -11.98
N ASN A 434 -22.80 5.25 -12.40
CA ASN A 434 -22.38 6.61 -12.70
C ASN A 434 -22.65 7.01 -14.16
N GLN A 435 -23.73 6.49 -14.76
CA GLN A 435 -24.11 6.86 -16.12
C GLN A 435 -24.25 8.38 -16.24
N ASN A 436 -23.70 8.94 -17.31
CA ASN A 436 -23.62 10.39 -17.56
C ASN A 436 -22.81 11.19 -16.52
N ASN A 437 -21.94 10.53 -15.74
CA ASN A 437 -21.04 11.18 -14.79
C ASN A 437 -21.77 12.05 -13.75
N VAL A 438 -22.89 11.51 -13.23
CA VAL A 438 -23.78 12.22 -12.29
C VAL A 438 -23.30 12.18 -10.84
N PHE A 439 -22.40 11.25 -10.51
CA PHE A 439 -21.72 11.14 -9.25
C PHE A 439 -20.25 11.49 -9.40
N ASN A 440 -19.69 12.04 -8.33
CA ASN A 440 -18.27 12.29 -8.19
C ASN A 440 -17.65 11.31 -7.18
N ILE A 441 -16.35 11.39 -6.97
CA ILE A 441 -15.60 10.52 -6.05
C ILE A 441 -16.13 10.55 -4.61
N HIS A 442 -16.80 11.63 -4.20
CA HIS A 442 -17.38 11.77 -2.87
C HIS A 442 -18.80 11.20 -2.77
N THR A 443 -19.54 11.14 -3.88
CA THR A 443 -20.92 10.62 -3.92
C THR A 443 -21.05 9.23 -4.53
N LEU A 444 -20.00 8.71 -5.17
CA LEU A 444 -19.87 7.33 -5.62
C LEU A 444 -18.86 6.59 -4.74
N MET A 445 -19.34 6.07 -3.61
CA MET A 445 -18.51 5.35 -2.66
C MET A 445 -18.50 3.84 -2.96
N THR A 446 -17.45 3.17 -2.52
CA THR A 446 -17.30 1.72 -2.65
C THR A 446 -17.22 1.04 -1.30
N ASP A 447 -17.62 -0.22 -1.20
CA ASP A 447 -17.49 -1.02 0.02
C ASP A 447 -17.24 -2.51 -0.29
N THR A 448 -16.12 -3.03 0.20
CA THR A 448 -15.64 -4.41 0.03
C THR A 448 -16.24 -5.40 1.04
N HIS A 449 -17.09 -4.97 1.96
CA HIS A 449 -17.64 -5.90 2.94
C HIS A 449 -18.57 -6.93 2.25
N PRO A 450 -18.52 -8.24 2.63
CA PRO A 450 -19.26 -9.35 1.98
C PRO A 450 -20.80 -9.26 1.93
N TRP A 451 -21.39 -8.22 2.51
CA TRP A 451 -22.83 -7.96 2.46
C TRP A 451 -23.25 -7.24 1.16
N ASN A 452 -22.31 -6.61 0.45
CA ASN A 452 -22.58 -6.00 -0.85
C ASN A 452 -22.43 -7.01 -1.99
N HIS A 453 -21.76 -8.12 -1.73
CA HIS A 453 -21.48 -9.17 -2.70
C HIS A 453 -21.28 -10.47 -1.92
N ALA A 454 -22.31 -11.31 -1.88
CA ALA A 454 -22.16 -12.69 -1.43
C ALA A 454 -22.43 -13.63 -2.60
N GLN A 455 -22.20 -14.93 -2.38
CA GLN A 455 -22.66 -15.92 -3.35
C GLN A 455 -24.16 -15.73 -3.60
N GLY A 456 -24.51 -15.47 -4.86
CA GLY A 456 -25.89 -15.35 -5.31
C GLY A 456 -26.55 -13.97 -5.22
N TYR A 457 -25.93 -12.93 -4.65
CA TYR A 457 -26.47 -11.56 -4.75
C TYR A 457 -25.42 -10.43 -4.75
N LEU A 458 -25.79 -9.31 -5.38
CA LEU A 458 -25.07 -8.04 -5.40
C LEU A 458 -25.98 -6.94 -4.85
N GLY A 459 -25.51 -6.16 -3.87
CA GLY A 459 -26.22 -5.04 -3.26
C GLY A 459 -25.68 -3.69 -3.75
N ILE A 460 -26.59 -2.79 -4.10
CA ILE A 460 -26.30 -1.41 -4.50
C ILE A 460 -27.18 -0.48 -3.65
N LEU A 461 -26.57 0.40 -2.87
CA LEU A 461 -27.27 1.28 -1.95
C LEU A 461 -27.25 2.72 -2.49
N PHE A 462 -28.43 3.27 -2.73
CA PHE A 462 -28.62 4.70 -2.93
C PHE A 462 -29.05 5.35 -1.62
N PHE A 463 -28.58 6.57 -1.37
CA PHE A 463 -29.02 7.36 -0.22
C PHE A 463 -29.32 8.79 -0.60
N ARG A 464 -30.17 9.43 0.21
CA ARG A 464 -30.57 10.83 0.08
C ARG A 464 -30.36 11.56 1.38
N LEU A 465 -29.61 12.66 1.34
CA LEU A 465 -29.46 13.61 2.43
C LEU A 465 -30.69 14.52 2.49
N VAL A 466 -31.61 14.24 3.41
CA VAL A 466 -32.85 15.02 3.60
C VAL A 466 -32.56 16.27 4.43
N ASN A 467 -31.79 16.10 5.50
CA ASN A 467 -31.31 17.17 6.35
C ASN A 467 -29.88 16.86 6.81
N VAL A 468 -28.99 17.86 6.80
CA VAL A 468 -27.62 17.74 7.30
C VAL A 468 -27.44 18.74 8.43
N ASP A 469 -27.20 18.26 9.64
CA ASP A 469 -26.77 19.07 10.76
C ASP A 469 -25.24 18.90 10.93
N PRO A 470 -24.44 19.92 10.62
CA PRO A 470 -22.98 19.84 10.65
C PRO A 470 -22.41 19.90 12.08
N ILE A 471 -23.23 20.14 13.10
CA ILE A 471 -22.81 20.26 14.50
C ILE A 471 -23.19 19.01 15.28
N ASN A 472 -24.35 18.43 14.96
CA ASN A 472 -24.87 17.26 15.65
C ASN A 472 -25.30 16.19 14.66
N SER A 473 -24.43 15.22 14.45
CA SER A 473 -24.66 14.10 13.55
C SER A 473 -25.90 13.27 13.86
N ALA A 474 -26.42 13.30 15.10
CA ALA A 474 -27.67 12.63 15.45
C ALA A 474 -28.92 13.27 14.82
N ASN A 475 -28.84 14.53 14.39
CA ASN A 475 -29.94 15.27 13.75
C ASN A 475 -29.93 15.16 12.22
N THR A 476 -28.88 14.57 11.63
CA THR A 476 -28.78 14.35 10.19
C THR A 476 -29.73 13.24 9.75
N LEU A 477 -30.60 13.55 8.79
CA LEU A 477 -31.64 12.65 8.30
C LEU A 477 -31.27 12.14 6.91
N ILE A 478 -31.18 10.81 6.80
CA ILE A 478 -30.78 10.10 5.58
C ILE A 478 -31.84 9.07 5.24
N ASN A 479 -32.39 9.16 4.03
CA ASN A 479 -33.21 8.10 3.44
C ASN A 479 -32.35 7.18 2.58
N LYS A 480 -32.77 5.92 2.44
CA LYS A 480 -31.96 4.88 1.82
C LYS A 480 -32.79 3.93 0.99
N LEU A 481 -32.18 3.43 -0.07
CA LEU A 481 -32.73 2.46 -0.99
C LEU A 481 -31.65 1.42 -1.29
N MET A 482 -31.87 0.19 -0.85
CA MET A 482 -31.09 -0.96 -1.26
C MET A 482 -31.71 -1.56 -2.52
N ILE A 483 -30.92 -1.74 -3.56
CA ILE A 483 -31.26 -2.54 -4.74
C ILE A 483 -30.44 -3.82 -4.69
N THR A 484 -31.12 -4.96 -4.64
CA THR A 484 -30.49 -6.29 -4.66
C THR A 484 -30.64 -6.89 -6.04
N VAL A 485 -29.53 -7.33 -6.62
CA VAL A 485 -29.42 -7.98 -7.91
C VAL A 485 -29.09 -9.46 -7.69
N THR A 486 -29.91 -10.37 -8.23
CA THR A 486 -29.70 -11.82 -8.12
C THR A 486 -29.78 -12.48 -9.49
N PRO A 487 -28.94 -13.49 -9.81
CA PRO A 487 -29.08 -14.24 -11.05
C PRO A 487 -30.44 -14.95 -11.11
N ASP A 488 -31.08 -14.96 -12.27
CA ASP A 488 -32.38 -15.61 -12.47
C ASP A 488 -32.27 -17.13 -12.79
N GLY A 489 -31.05 -17.63 -12.99
CA GLY A 489 -30.76 -19.01 -13.38
C GLY A 489 -30.90 -19.30 -14.89
N LEU A 490 -31.30 -18.32 -15.70
CA LEU A 490 -31.49 -18.38 -17.16
C LEU A 490 -30.51 -17.48 -17.93
N GLY A 491 -29.57 -16.84 -17.22
CA GLY A 491 -28.58 -15.92 -17.79
C GLY A 491 -28.96 -14.43 -17.66
N GLY A 492 -30.05 -14.12 -16.95
CA GLY A 492 -30.46 -12.75 -16.62
C GLY A 492 -30.36 -12.44 -15.13
N PHE A 493 -30.91 -11.29 -14.75
CA PHE A 493 -30.87 -10.77 -13.38
C PHE A 493 -32.24 -10.26 -12.92
N ILE A 494 -32.54 -10.48 -11.65
CA ILE A 494 -33.74 -9.99 -10.96
C ILE A 494 -33.33 -8.86 -10.01
N TYR A 495 -34.12 -7.80 -9.99
CA TYR A 495 -33.93 -6.62 -9.14
C TYR A 495 -35.03 -6.54 -8.09
N SER A 496 -34.63 -6.31 -6.84
CA SER A 496 -35.57 -6.09 -5.74
C SER A 496 -35.14 -4.89 -4.90
N ASN A 497 -36.11 -4.20 -4.30
CA ASN A 497 -35.84 -3.05 -3.42
C ASN A 497 -36.01 -3.43 -1.94
N GLY A 498 -35.27 -2.71 -1.10
CA GLY A 498 -35.43 -2.72 0.35
C GLY A 498 -34.85 -1.46 0.99
N THR A 499 -35.04 -1.33 2.30
CA THR A 499 -34.49 -0.21 3.10
C THR A 499 -33.57 -0.68 4.22
N LYS A 500 -33.45 -2.01 4.39
CA LYS A 500 -32.66 -2.66 5.44
C LYS A 500 -31.37 -3.23 4.85
N GLY A 501 -30.27 -2.96 5.54
CA GLY A 501 -28.99 -3.65 5.40
C GLY A 501 -28.24 -3.55 6.73
N PRO A 502 -26.96 -3.94 6.82
CA PRO A 502 -26.23 -4.02 8.08
C PRO A 502 -26.08 -2.65 8.77
N GLY A 503 -25.88 -2.62 10.09
CA GLY A 503 -25.96 -1.39 10.90
C GLY A 503 -25.09 -0.21 10.43
N TYR A 504 -23.92 -0.47 9.83
CA TYR A 504 -22.98 0.55 9.36
C TYR A 504 -23.35 1.19 8.01
N ILE A 505 -24.34 0.69 7.27
CA ILE A 505 -24.85 1.39 6.08
C ILE A 505 -25.52 2.72 6.45
N ASN A 506 -25.82 2.93 7.73
CA ASN A 506 -26.24 4.23 8.26
C ASN A 506 -25.04 5.16 8.44
N THR A 507 -23.87 4.59 8.72
CA THR A 507 -22.69 5.35 9.13
C THR A 507 -21.93 5.91 7.95
N MET A 508 -21.78 5.19 6.83
CA MET A 508 -21.04 5.74 5.68
C MET A 508 -21.72 6.97 5.05
N PRO A 509 -23.04 6.96 4.78
CA PRO A 509 -23.74 8.17 4.34
C PRO A 509 -23.67 9.30 5.37
N LEU A 510 -23.64 8.98 6.67
CA LEU A 510 -23.45 9.95 7.73
C LEU A 510 -22.03 10.54 7.73
N MET A 511 -21.00 9.72 7.56
CA MET A 511 -19.60 10.15 7.43
C MET A 511 -19.42 11.11 6.26
N PHE A 512 -20.02 10.78 5.12
CA PHE A 512 -20.07 11.68 3.96
C PHE A 512 -20.79 13.00 4.32
N ALA A 513 -21.99 12.93 4.91
CA ALA A 513 -22.76 14.12 5.28
C ALA A 513 -22.02 15.03 6.28
N GLN A 514 -21.23 14.44 7.17
CA GLN A 514 -20.41 15.14 8.17
C GLN A 514 -19.02 15.50 7.68
N LYS A 515 -18.70 15.27 6.40
CA LYS A 515 -17.39 15.56 5.81
C LYS A 515 -16.23 14.94 6.59
N ALA A 516 -16.39 13.66 6.95
CA ALA A 516 -15.29 12.90 7.54
C ALA A 516 -14.04 13.01 6.66
N PRO A 517 -12.82 13.01 7.24
CA PRO A 517 -11.59 13.12 6.46
C PRO A 517 -11.53 12.08 5.34
N TRP A 518 -11.08 12.47 4.14
CA TRP A 518 -10.99 11.55 3.01
C TRP A 518 -10.11 10.33 3.33
N ASP A 519 -9.02 10.53 4.06
CA ASP A 519 -8.16 9.48 4.59
C ASP A 519 -8.93 8.41 5.38
N PHE A 520 -9.95 8.80 6.13
CA PHE A 520 -10.81 7.86 6.82
C PHE A 520 -11.81 7.19 5.86
N LEU A 521 -12.44 7.97 4.98
CA LEU A 521 -13.41 7.45 3.99
C LEU A 521 -12.77 6.40 3.07
N ARG A 522 -11.60 6.69 2.48
CA ARG A 522 -10.95 5.78 1.52
C ARG A 522 -10.58 4.44 2.12
N VAL A 523 -10.23 4.41 3.41
CA VAL A 523 -9.92 3.15 4.09
C VAL A 523 -11.16 2.47 4.63
N PHE A 524 -12.15 3.23 5.10
CA PHE A 524 -13.46 2.71 5.45
C PHE A 524 -14.08 1.94 4.27
N MET A 525 -14.00 2.51 3.06
CA MET A 525 -14.48 1.91 1.81
C MET A 525 -13.83 0.54 1.50
N LYS A 526 -12.71 0.21 2.14
CA LYS A 526 -12.02 -1.09 2.01
C LYS A 526 -12.32 -2.08 3.14
N VAL A 527 -13.04 -1.68 4.19
CA VAL A 527 -13.25 -2.50 5.39
C VAL A 527 -14.72 -2.62 5.80
N GLY A 528 -15.47 -1.52 5.75
CA GLY A 528 -16.90 -1.49 6.09
C GLY A 528 -17.25 -1.56 7.58
N CYS A 529 -16.31 -1.34 8.53
CA CYS A 529 -16.61 -1.30 9.97
C CYS A 529 -16.16 0.01 10.65
N PRO A 530 -17.03 1.01 10.87
CA PRO A 530 -16.61 2.33 11.33
C PRO A 530 -16.09 2.32 12.77
N ARG A 531 -16.74 1.55 13.65
CA ARG A 531 -16.32 1.38 15.05
C ARG A 531 -14.94 0.74 15.15
N CYS A 532 -14.62 -0.19 14.26
CA CYS A 532 -13.33 -0.87 14.24
C CYS A 532 -12.18 0.05 13.79
N LEU A 533 -12.48 1.11 13.03
CA LEU A 533 -11.47 1.93 12.37
C LEU A 533 -11.19 3.26 13.07
N GLN A 534 -12.11 3.75 13.91
CA GLN A 534 -11.95 5.04 14.60
C GLN A 534 -10.67 5.09 15.43
N GLU A 535 -10.45 4.07 16.26
CA GLU A 535 -9.24 3.96 17.07
C GLU A 535 -7.97 3.89 16.22
N ASP A 536 -7.99 3.11 15.13
CA ASP A 536 -6.83 2.98 14.24
C ASP A 536 -6.52 4.27 13.47
N LEU A 537 -7.56 5.01 13.05
CA LEU A 537 -7.40 6.33 12.42
C LEU A 537 -6.76 7.30 13.41
N ASP A 538 -7.34 7.41 14.60
CA ASP A 538 -6.88 8.28 15.66
C ASP A 538 -5.42 7.97 16.04
N ALA A 539 -5.12 6.68 16.20
CA ALA A 539 -3.78 6.21 16.50
C ALA A 539 -2.81 6.54 15.36
N ALA A 540 -3.21 6.34 14.10
CA ALA A 540 -2.36 6.67 12.95
C ALA A 540 -2.09 8.18 12.85
N GLN A 541 -3.12 9.01 12.99
CA GLN A 541 -3.00 10.47 12.98
C GLN A 541 -2.09 10.99 14.11
N TYR A 542 -2.18 10.39 15.31
CA TYR A 542 -1.27 10.69 16.41
C TYR A 542 0.19 10.39 16.04
N GLY A 543 0.45 9.20 15.50
CA GLY A 543 1.79 8.78 15.08
C GLY A 543 2.38 9.65 13.97
N LEU A 544 1.60 9.92 12.92
CA LEU A 544 1.98 10.76 11.78
C LEU A 544 2.29 12.20 12.22
N GLY A 545 1.45 12.77 13.09
CA GLY A 545 1.67 14.12 13.62
C GLY A 545 2.89 14.22 14.54
N LYS A 546 3.21 13.14 15.27
CA LYS A 546 4.33 13.11 16.22
C LYS A 546 5.68 12.85 15.55
N TYR A 547 5.71 12.04 14.49
CA TYR A 547 6.94 11.56 13.85
C TYR A 547 6.99 11.85 12.35
N PRO A 548 6.85 13.11 11.90
CA PRO A 548 6.87 13.44 10.48
C PRO A 548 8.16 12.96 9.80
N LEU A 549 8.05 12.43 8.59
CA LEU A 549 9.20 11.97 7.80
C LEU A 549 10.01 13.15 7.24
N LEU A 550 11.34 12.98 7.23
CA LEU A 550 12.30 13.78 6.49
C LEU A 550 12.75 13.01 5.24
N GLN A 551 13.62 13.64 4.46
CA GLN A 551 14.20 13.01 3.28
C GLN A 551 14.90 11.69 3.63
N PHE A 552 14.66 10.66 2.81
CA PHE A 552 15.19 9.29 2.97
C PHE A 552 14.64 8.52 4.17
N GLU A 553 13.66 9.07 4.88
CA GLU A 553 12.99 8.38 5.97
C GLU A 553 11.71 7.72 5.47
N GLN A 554 11.39 6.58 6.07
CA GLN A 554 10.15 5.84 5.84
C GLN A 554 9.62 5.31 7.16
N TYR A 555 8.33 4.98 7.17
CA TYR A 555 7.74 4.26 8.29
C TYR A 555 7.93 2.76 8.12
N ILE A 556 8.19 2.09 9.24
CA ILE A 556 7.91 0.67 9.44
C ILE A 556 6.95 0.61 10.63
N LEU A 557 5.89 -0.19 10.54
CA LEU A 557 4.91 -0.31 11.60
C LEU A 557 4.84 -1.76 12.05
N MET A 558 4.93 -1.97 13.36
CA MET A 558 4.69 -3.27 13.97
C MET A 558 3.38 -3.25 14.73
N SER A 559 2.41 -4.01 14.24
CA SER A 559 1.11 -4.17 14.87
C SER A 559 1.22 -5.03 16.13
N ILE A 560 0.54 -4.58 17.19
CA ILE A 560 0.44 -5.28 18.48
C ILE A 560 -1.03 -5.68 18.65
N PRO A 561 -1.40 -6.94 18.39
CA PRO A 561 -2.78 -7.40 18.54
C PRO A 561 -3.19 -7.36 20.02
N VAL A 562 -4.44 -6.96 20.30
CA VAL A 562 -5.02 -6.94 21.64
C VAL A 562 -6.34 -7.71 21.59
N THR A 563 -6.55 -8.68 22.49
CA THR A 563 -7.84 -9.37 22.61
C THR A 563 -8.36 -9.33 24.03
N ALA A 564 -9.67 -9.11 24.15
CA ALA A 564 -10.40 -9.29 25.40
C ALA A 564 -10.83 -10.76 25.51
N SER A 565 -10.64 -11.37 26.68
CA SER A 565 -10.93 -12.80 26.91
C SER A 565 -12.42 -13.21 26.88
N SER A 566 -13.36 -12.28 26.71
CA SER A 566 -14.80 -12.59 26.70
C SER A 566 -15.22 -13.17 25.35
N SER A 567 -15.59 -14.46 25.36
CA SER A 567 -15.97 -15.33 24.24
C SER A 567 -17.24 -14.93 23.44
N SER A 568 -17.63 -13.66 23.44
CA SER A 568 -18.72 -13.12 22.63
C SER A 568 -18.36 -11.87 21.84
N GLU A 569 -17.20 -11.26 22.11
CA GLU A 569 -16.68 -10.15 21.32
C GLU A 569 -15.55 -10.70 20.46
N GLU A 570 -15.74 -10.60 19.14
CA GLU A 570 -14.81 -11.00 18.10
C GLU A 570 -13.42 -10.43 18.40
N ASN A 571 -12.35 -11.11 17.93
CA ASN A 571 -11.01 -10.55 17.94
C ASN A 571 -11.09 -9.08 17.52
N TRP A 572 -10.69 -8.17 18.41
CA TRP A 572 -10.49 -6.76 18.09
C TRP A 572 -9.22 -6.69 17.23
N SER A 573 -9.29 -7.20 16.01
CA SER A 573 -8.19 -7.03 15.07
C SER A 573 -8.19 -5.57 14.65
N LYS A 574 -7.24 -4.85 15.23
CA LYS A 574 -6.74 -3.58 14.72
C LYS A 574 -6.60 -3.72 13.22
N ASN A 575 -7.35 -2.91 12.48
CA ASN A 575 -7.56 -3.12 11.07
C ASN A 575 -6.30 -2.71 10.30
N ALA A 576 -5.61 -3.71 9.76
CA ALA A 576 -4.37 -3.51 9.02
C ALA A 576 -4.56 -2.54 7.84
N ALA A 577 -5.73 -2.54 7.19
CA ALA A 577 -5.98 -1.66 6.05
C ALA A 577 -5.85 -0.18 6.42
N VAL A 578 -6.29 0.26 7.62
CA VAL A 578 -6.16 1.66 8.09
C VAL A 578 -4.70 2.04 8.23
N ARG A 579 -3.95 1.25 8.98
CA ARG A 579 -2.54 1.52 9.25
C ARG A 579 -1.73 1.51 7.96
N MET A 580 -1.98 0.53 7.10
CA MET A 580 -1.34 0.42 5.80
C MET A 580 -1.68 1.61 4.90
N GLY A 581 -2.96 1.95 4.80
CA GLY A 581 -3.46 3.07 4.00
C GLY A 581 -2.91 4.43 4.43
N LEU A 582 -2.83 4.69 5.74
CA LEU A 582 -2.44 5.99 6.27
C LEU A 582 -0.92 6.16 6.40
N PHE A 583 -0.20 5.14 6.89
CA PHE A 583 1.26 5.24 6.99
C PHE A 583 1.98 4.94 5.67
N GLY A 584 1.29 4.44 4.64
CA GLY A 584 1.95 4.02 3.40
C GLY A 584 2.82 2.78 3.60
N VAL A 585 2.43 1.92 4.53
CA VAL A 585 3.15 0.68 4.85
C VAL A 585 2.39 -0.52 4.34
N SER A 586 3.09 -1.60 4.04
CA SER A 586 2.46 -2.88 3.75
C SER A 586 3.41 -4.03 4.06
N PRO A 587 2.88 -5.26 4.24
CA PRO A 587 3.76 -6.40 4.30
C PRO A 587 4.60 -6.47 3.03
N SER A 588 4.01 -6.13 1.87
CA SER A 588 4.65 -6.23 0.54
C SER A 588 5.89 -5.36 0.42
N LEU A 589 5.88 -4.22 1.09
CA LEU A 589 7.02 -3.32 1.16
C LEU A 589 8.03 -3.73 2.25
N GLY A 590 7.73 -4.76 3.04
CA GLY A 590 8.49 -5.15 4.23
C GLY A 590 8.37 -4.13 5.37
N THR A 591 7.34 -3.27 5.33
CA THR A 591 7.18 -2.12 6.24
C THR A 591 5.99 -2.27 7.19
N TYR A 592 5.14 -3.29 7.03
CA TYR A 592 4.10 -3.63 7.99
C TYR A 592 4.34 -5.03 8.56
N LEU A 593 4.60 -5.09 9.86
CA LEU A 593 4.96 -6.30 10.60
C LEU A 593 3.88 -6.60 11.65
N SER A 594 3.79 -7.85 12.07
CA SER A 594 2.89 -8.29 13.13
C SER A 594 3.64 -9.18 14.12
N ALA A 595 3.49 -8.92 15.41
CA ALA A 595 4.12 -9.70 16.48
C ALA A 595 3.47 -11.08 16.69
N GLY A 596 2.31 -11.34 16.06
CA GLY A 596 1.54 -12.59 16.14
C GLY A 596 1.01 -12.94 17.51
N GLY A 597 -0.30 -13.04 17.58
CA GLY A 597 -1.01 -13.39 18.78
C GLY A 597 -1.15 -12.22 19.78
N PRO A 598 -2.29 -12.13 20.47
CA PRO A 598 -2.64 -10.95 21.26
C PRO A 598 -1.95 -10.89 22.62
N MET A 599 -1.81 -9.69 23.20
CA MET A 599 -1.78 -9.62 24.67
C MET A 599 -3.14 -10.09 25.19
N THR A 600 -3.27 -11.37 25.54
CA THR A 600 -4.45 -11.81 26.27
C THR A 600 -4.43 -11.20 27.66
N THR A 601 -5.35 -10.28 27.90
CA THR A 601 -5.69 -9.88 29.26
C THR A 601 -7.06 -10.45 29.58
N THR A 602 -7.21 -11.00 30.78
CA THR A 602 -8.49 -11.50 31.29
C THR A 602 -9.58 -10.43 31.38
N ASN A 603 -9.22 -9.15 31.20
CA ASN A 603 -10.10 -7.98 31.09
C ASN A 603 -9.72 -7.14 29.86
N ILE A 604 -10.63 -6.36 29.29
CA ILE A 604 -10.27 -5.29 28.34
C ILE A 604 -9.25 -4.38 29.07
N PRO A 605 -7.99 -4.30 28.59
CA PRO A 605 -7.02 -3.46 29.25
C PRO A 605 -7.44 -2.00 29.05
N ILE A 606 -7.54 -1.24 30.13
CA ILE A 606 -7.92 0.18 30.07
C ILE A 606 -6.85 1.04 29.37
N GLN A 607 -5.60 0.56 29.35
CA GLN A 607 -4.47 1.11 28.61
C GLN A 607 -3.64 -0.02 28.00
N TYR A 608 -3.25 0.10 26.73
CA TYR A 608 -2.47 -0.93 26.04
C TYR A 608 -1.57 -0.38 24.94
N ALA A 609 -0.52 -1.14 24.61
CA ALA A 609 0.37 -0.84 23.50
C ALA A 609 -0.41 -0.90 22.18
N GLU A 610 -0.36 0.20 21.43
CA GLU A 610 -1.16 0.40 20.24
C GLU A 610 -0.50 -0.21 19.00
N TYR A 611 0.74 0.22 18.79
CA TYR A 611 1.68 -0.30 17.83
C TYR A 611 3.09 0.15 18.24
N ILE A 612 4.10 -0.40 17.59
CA ILE A 612 5.44 0.18 17.59
C ILE A 612 5.64 0.84 16.23
N LEU A 613 5.81 2.17 16.25
CA LEU A 613 6.12 2.94 15.06
C LEU A 613 7.63 3.07 14.95
N ILE A 614 8.16 2.65 13.82
CA ILE A 614 9.56 2.76 13.49
C ILE A 614 9.69 3.80 12.40
N LYS A 615 10.55 4.77 12.64
CA LYS A 615 10.95 5.77 11.65
C LYS A 615 12.38 5.44 11.24
N TRP A 616 12.57 5.01 10.00
CA TRP A 616 13.82 4.45 9.50
C TRP A 616 14.41 5.29 8.38
N ASN A 617 15.68 5.63 8.49
CA ASN A 617 16.44 6.31 7.45
C ASN A 617 17.25 5.31 6.63
N SER A 618 16.86 5.11 5.37
CA SER A 618 17.48 4.10 4.49
C SER A 618 18.90 4.45 4.05
N LEU A 619 19.29 5.73 4.08
CA LEU A 619 20.64 6.16 3.71
C LEU A 619 21.66 5.88 4.81
N THR A 620 21.27 6.09 6.06
CA THR A 620 22.16 5.92 7.22
C THR A 620 22.03 4.56 7.89
N ASN A 621 20.99 3.79 7.55
CA ASN A 621 20.62 2.54 8.22
C ASN A 621 20.45 2.70 9.74
N THR A 622 19.79 3.80 10.12
CA THR A 622 19.45 4.12 11.52
C THR A 622 18.02 4.59 11.64
N GLY A 623 17.48 4.59 12.85
CA GLY A 623 16.12 5.07 13.08
C GLY A 623 15.77 5.18 14.55
N ILE A 624 14.46 5.28 14.80
CA ILE A 624 13.88 5.22 16.14
C ILE A 624 12.70 4.24 16.14
N ALA A 625 12.48 3.55 17.25
CA ALA A 625 11.24 2.83 17.53
C ALA A 625 10.52 3.52 18.69
N ALA A 626 9.24 3.84 18.49
CA ALA A 626 8.35 4.43 19.48
C ALA A 626 7.22 3.47 19.83
N LEU A 627 7.09 3.11 21.10
CA LEU A 627 5.97 2.34 21.61
C LEU A 627 4.81 3.28 21.94
N ILE A 628 3.79 3.28 21.07
CA ILE A 628 2.58 4.10 21.25
C ILE A 628 1.58 3.33 22.12
N GLN A 629 0.86 4.03 22.98
CA GLN A 629 -0.18 3.47 23.85
C GLN A 629 -1.47 4.27 23.72
N TYR A 630 -2.59 3.57 23.73
CA TYR A 630 -3.94 4.13 23.78
C TYR A 630 -4.54 4.01 25.19
N ASP A 631 -5.29 5.02 25.60
CA ASP A 631 -6.03 5.08 26.87
C ASP A 631 -7.54 5.19 26.62
N THR A 632 -8.22 4.05 26.74
CA THR A 632 -9.68 3.95 26.60
C THR A 632 -10.43 4.67 27.74
N THR A 633 -9.83 4.79 28.93
CA THR A 633 -10.45 5.53 30.03
C THR A 633 -10.48 7.00 29.67
N LYS A 634 -9.38 7.51 29.11
CA LYS A 634 -9.32 8.91 28.73
C LYS A 634 -10.27 9.27 27.60
N MET A 635 -10.41 8.40 26.61
CA MET A 635 -11.43 8.54 25.57
C MET A 635 -12.83 8.63 26.17
N ASN A 636 -13.21 7.69 27.04
CA ASN A 636 -14.53 7.67 27.66
C ASN A 636 -14.79 8.91 28.54
N GLU A 637 -13.78 9.41 29.26
CA GLU A 637 -13.87 10.65 30.03
C GLU A 637 -14.16 11.87 29.15
N LEU A 638 -13.46 11.99 28.02
CA LEU A 638 -13.62 13.11 27.08
C LEU A 638 -14.99 13.05 26.41
N MET A 639 -15.38 11.88 25.90
CA MET A 639 -16.69 11.65 25.29
C MET A 639 -17.83 12.01 26.26
N ALA A 640 -17.75 11.57 27.52
CA ALA A 640 -18.74 11.89 28.54
C ALA A 640 -18.74 13.37 28.92
N ALA A 641 -17.56 14.01 29.00
CA ALA A 641 -17.44 15.44 29.28
C ALA A 641 -18.08 16.31 28.19
N ASP A 642 -18.02 15.87 26.93
CA ASP A 642 -18.70 16.51 25.80
C ASP A 642 -20.19 16.17 25.71
N GLY A 643 -20.70 15.30 26.57
CA GLY A 643 -22.12 14.93 26.65
C GLY A 643 -22.55 13.83 25.67
N TYR A 644 -21.61 13.02 25.17
CA TYR A 644 -21.90 11.93 24.23
C TYR A 644 -21.90 10.57 24.90
N THR A 645 -22.76 9.67 24.40
CA THR A 645 -22.77 8.24 24.77
C THR A 645 -22.45 7.32 23.60
N SER A 646 -22.30 7.89 22.40
CA SER A 646 -21.94 7.21 21.15
C SER A 646 -20.59 7.72 20.69
N SER A 647 -19.59 6.84 20.60
CA SER A 647 -18.26 7.21 20.12
C SER A 647 -18.33 7.74 18.70
N ALA A 648 -19.15 7.15 17.82
CA ALA A 648 -19.23 7.56 16.43
C ALA A 648 -19.69 9.02 16.26
N ASN A 649 -20.78 9.41 16.92
CA ASN A 649 -21.28 10.79 16.83
C ASN A 649 -20.29 11.77 17.45
N TRP A 650 -19.66 11.38 18.56
CA TRP A 650 -18.63 12.20 19.21
C TRP A 650 -17.43 12.46 18.30
N HIS A 651 -16.96 11.45 17.54
CA HIS A 651 -15.86 11.66 16.60
C HIS A 651 -16.26 12.62 15.47
N PHE A 652 -17.45 12.44 14.87
CA PHE A 652 -17.95 13.31 13.81
C PHE A 652 -18.12 14.75 14.27
N ASP A 653 -18.68 14.96 15.46
CA ASP A 653 -19.04 16.28 15.95
C ASP A 653 -17.88 17.00 16.67
N LYS A 654 -16.86 16.27 17.13
CA LYS A 654 -15.76 16.80 17.98
C LYS A 654 -14.37 16.41 17.48
N VAL A 655 -14.03 15.12 17.51
CA VAL A 655 -12.63 14.66 17.34
C VAL A 655 -12.09 15.02 15.96
N TYR A 656 -12.89 14.91 14.90
CA TYR A 656 -12.45 15.27 13.54
C TYR A 656 -12.30 16.78 13.32
N LEU A 657 -12.87 17.61 14.20
CA LEU A 657 -12.76 19.07 14.14
C LEU A 657 -11.59 19.62 14.97
N ASP A 658 -11.16 18.91 16.01
CA ASP A 658 -10.02 19.28 16.87
C ASP A 658 -9.14 18.06 17.18
N THR A 659 -8.65 17.41 16.13
CA THR A 659 -7.93 16.14 16.22
C THR A 659 -6.73 16.23 17.17
N ALA A 660 -5.92 17.28 17.08
CA ALA A 660 -4.70 17.37 17.88
C ALA A 660 -4.96 17.36 19.40
N SER A 661 -6.02 18.01 19.90
CA SER A 661 -6.25 18.09 21.34
C SER A 661 -6.72 16.75 21.92
N TYR A 662 -7.70 16.11 21.27
CA TYR A 662 -8.24 14.83 21.71
C TYR A 662 -7.18 13.72 21.59
N LEU A 663 -6.45 13.65 20.48
CA LEU A 663 -5.44 12.61 20.29
C LEU A 663 -4.29 12.71 21.32
N ASN A 664 -3.82 13.92 21.65
CA ASN A 664 -2.78 14.09 22.67
C ASN A 664 -3.23 13.72 24.08
N ALA A 665 -4.53 13.68 24.34
CA ALA A 665 -5.08 13.19 25.59
C ALA A 665 -5.25 11.67 25.59
N MET A 666 -5.69 11.09 24.46
CA MET A 666 -5.99 9.66 24.34
C MET A 666 -4.75 8.78 24.11
N PHE A 667 -3.66 9.35 23.56
CA PHE A 667 -2.46 8.59 23.19
C PHE A 667 -1.21 9.13 23.87
N SER A 668 -0.26 8.23 24.12
CA SER A 668 1.05 8.57 24.67
C SER A 668 2.17 7.73 24.09
N VAL A 669 3.40 8.26 24.14
CA VAL A 669 4.62 7.53 23.83
C VAL A 669 5.16 6.93 25.13
N VAL A 670 5.07 5.61 25.27
CA VAL A 670 5.55 4.91 26.48
C VAL A 670 7.07 4.93 26.55
N ARG A 671 7.71 4.72 25.39
CA ARG A 671 9.17 4.69 25.27
C ARG A 671 9.61 4.88 23.84
N GLU A 672 10.75 5.55 23.67
CA GLU A 672 11.49 5.64 22.42
C GLU A 672 12.87 4.98 22.59
N ILE A 673 13.32 4.26 21.56
CA ILE A 673 14.67 3.68 21.51
C ILE A 673 15.33 3.99 20.16
N PRO A 674 16.65 4.24 20.14
CA PRO A 674 17.39 4.36 18.88
C PRO A 674 17.53 2.98 18.21
N LEU A 675 17.59 2.98 16.88
CA LEU A 675 17.79 1.79 16.07
C LEU A 675 19.02 1.90 15.16
N THR A 676 19.76 0.80 15.10
CA THR A 676 20.67 0.36 14.02
C THR A 676 20.07 -0.87 13.32
N SER A 677 20.69 -1.33 12.22
CA SER A 677 20.27 -2.57 11.53
C SER A 677 20.18 -3.78 12.46
N ASP A 678 21.17 -3.96 13.34
CA ASP A 678 21.18 -5.08 14.29
C ASP A 678 20.01 -5.02 15.28
N THR A 679 19.73 -3.84 15.82
CA THR A 679 18.63 -3.67 16.77
C THR A 679 17.27 -3.73 16.11
N LEU A 680 17.15 -3.31 14.84
CA LEU A 680 15.95 -3.50 14.05
C LEU A 680 15.71 -4.99 13.80
N GLY A 681 16.74 -5.73 13.39
CA GLY A 681 16.66 -7.19 13.22
C GLY A 681 16.29 -7.93 14.50
N ALA A 682 16.81 -7.50 15.65
CA ALA A 682 16.45 -8.06 16.96
C ALA A 682 15.00 -7.74 17.38
N LEU A 683 14.54 -6.52 17.10
CA LEU A 683 13.15 -6.10 17.39
C LEU A 683 12.14 -6.89 16.54
N THR A 684 12.49 -7.26 15.31
CA THR A 684 11.62 -7.96 14.35
C THR A 684 11.84 -9.48 14.31
N ALA A 685 12.66 -10.02 15.22
CA ALA A 685 12.99 -11.45 15.26
C ALA A 685 11.80 -12.35 15.63
N ALA A 686 11.77 -13.55 15.04
CA ALA A 686 10.79 -14.60 15.36
C ALA A 686 10.73 -14.97 16.84
N GLY A 687 9.52 -15.16 17.37
CA GLY A 687 9.29 -15.65 18.74
C GLY A 687 9.68 -14.70 19.88
N GLY A 688 9.99 -13.43 19.58
CA GLY A 688 10.24 -12.39 20.58
C GLY A 688 8.99 -11.58 20.92
N ASP A 689 8.91 -11.04 22.13
CA ASP A 689 7.94 -10.01 22.51
C ASP A 689 8.53 -8.62 22.23
N PRO A 690 8.08 -7.92 21.16
CA PRO A 690 8.66 -6.64 20.77
C PRO A 690 8.31 -5.51 21.73
N VAL A 691 7.20 -5.59 22.46
CA VAL A 691 6.84 -4.60 23.49
C VAL A 691 7.80 -4.74 24.67
N LYS A 692 8.06 -5.97 25.11
CA LYS A 692 9.05 -6.26 26.14
C LYS A 692 10.46 -5.87 25.71
N PHE A 693 10.82 -6.08 24.44
CA PHE A 693 12.09 -5.63 23.88
C PHE A 693 12.25 -4.12 24.02
N VAL A 694 11.29 -3.33 23.51
CA VAL A 694 11.36 -1.86 23.60
C VAL A 694 11.40 -1.40 25.05
N LYS A 695 10.54 -1.95 25.93
CA LYS A 695 10.50 -1.57 27.36
C LYS A 695 11.77 -1.90 28.14
N ASN A 696 12.54 -2.92 27.72
CA ASN A 696 13.74 -3.36 28.43
C ASN A 696 15.05 -3.00 27.72
N TYR A 697 15.00 -2.41 26.52
CA TYR A 697 16.18 -1.99 25.77
C TYR A 697 17.10 -1.13 26.62
N VAL A 698 18.40 -1.44 26.63
CA VAL A 698 19.41 -0.66 27.35
C VAL A 698 20.14 0.20 26.34
N ILE A 699 19.98 1.52 26.43
CA ILE A 699 20.67 2.46 25.55
C ILE A 699 22.19 2.33 25.81
N PRO A 700 23.01 1.94 24.82
CA PRO A 700 24.45 1.82 25.02
C PRO A 700 25.02 3.17 25.46
N VAL A 701 25.72 3.18 26.60
CA VAL A 701 26.42 4.39 27.07
C VAL A 701 27.63 4.58 26.17
N ILE A 702 27.65 5.65 25.37
CA ILE A 702 28.87 6.03 24.64
C ILE A 702 29.92 6.39 25.70
N PRO A 703 31.05 5.67 25.81
CA PRO A 703 32.08 6.02 26.77
C PRO A 703 32.59 7.43 26.45
N THR A 704 32.53 8.31 27.44
CA THR A 704 33.06 9.67 27.34
C THR A 704 34.51 9.59 26.85
N PRO A 705 34.93 10.36 25.83
CA PRO A 705 36.32 10.37 25.39
C PRO A 705 37.21 10.63 26.60
N ALA A 706 38.09 9.69 26.92
CA ALA A 706 39.08 9.89 27.97
C ALA A 706 39.87 11.15 27.61
N THR A 707 39.87 12.14 28.50
CA THR A 707 40.73 13.31 28.37
C THR A 707 42.16 12.82 28.19
N PRO A 708 42.86 13.17 27.09
CA PRO A 708 44.20 12.64 26.87
C PRO A 708 45.11 13.19 27.97
N THR A 709 45.58 12.29 28.85
CA THR A 709 46.68 12.61 29.76
C THR A 709 47.93 12.81 28.90
N SER A 710 48.36 14.05 28.81
CA SER A 710 49.60 14.44 28.13
C SER A 710 50.80 13.84 28.87
N THR A 711 51.35 12.75 28.36
CA THR A 711 52.76 12.41 28.57
C THR A 711 53.52 12.94 27.36
N GLN A 712 54.41 13.91 27.59
CA GLN A 712 55.32 14.45 26.58
C GLN A 712 56.18 13.31 26.01
N GLY A 713 55.90 12.94 24.76
CA GLY A 713 56.76 12.14 23.90
C GLY A 713 57.06 12.95 22.64
N THR A 714 58.35 13.09 22.34
CA THR A 714 59.00 14.00 21.40
C THR A 714 58.32 14.11 20.02
N SER A 715 57.98 15.33 19.62
CA SER A 715 57.43 15.68 18.31
C SER A 715 58.49 15.57 17.21
N GLY A 716 58.31 14.63 16.28
CA GLY A 716 59.08 14.53 15.04
C GLY A 716 58.18 14.65 13.81
N ASN A 717 58.24 15.81 13.14
CA ASN A 717 57.93 16.08 11.72
C ASN A 717 56.96 15.16 10.95
N VAL A 718 55.65 15.32 11.16
CA VAL A 718 54.62 14.72 10.28
C VAL A 718 54.18 15.68 9.14
N PHE A 719 54.34 16.99 9.31
CA PHE A 719 53.89 17.97 8.30
C PHE A 719 54.82 18.14 7.08
N ALA A 720 56.07 17.69 7.15
CA ALA A 720 57.00 17.76 6.01
C ALA A 720 56.70 16.72 4.91
N ASN A 721 56.05 15.60 5.25
CA ASN A 721 55.79 14.50 4.32
C ASN A 721 54.53 14.68 3.48
N ILE A 722 53.60 15.55 3.88
CA ILE A 722 52.37 15.84 3.12
C ILE A 722 52.67 16.82 1.97
N GLY A 723 53.59 17.77 2.17
CA GLY A 723 53.98 18.74 1.14
C GLY A 723 54.67 18.11 -0.08
N GLY A 724 55.52 17.10 0.13
CA GLY A 724 56.26 16.42 -0.96
C GLY A 724 55.38 15.52 -1.83
N ALA A 725 54.34 14.91 -1.26
CA ALA A 725 53.44 14.00 -1.98
C ALA A 725 52.54 14.74 -2.99
N ILE A 726 52.14 15.97 -2.68
CA ILE A 726 51.29 16.79 -3.54
C ILE A 726 52.07 17.33 -4.76
N SER A 727 53.35 17.66 -4.59
CA SER A 727 54.21 18.12 -5.70
C SER A 727 54.53 17.03 -6.72
N GLY A 728 54.57 15.77 -6.31
CA GLY A 728 54.76 14.62 -7.21
C GLY A 728 53.53 14.29 -8.06
N ALA A 729 52.33 14.45 -7.50
CA ALA A 729 51.07 14.16 -8.18
C ALA A 729 50.76 15.16 -9.32
N LEU A 730 51.19 16.43 -9.20
CA LEU A 730 50.96 17.44 -10.23
C LEU A 730 51.85 17.29 -11.48
N ASN A 731 53.03 16.66 -11.37
CA ASN A 731 53.94 16.46 -12.51
C ASN A 731 53.58 15.24 -13.39
N GLY A 732 52.65 14.39 -12.96
CA GLY A 732 52.23 13.20 -13.71
C GLY A 732 51.08 13.44 -14.70
N LEU A 733 50.48 14.62 -14.71
CA LEU A 733 49.27 14.93 -15.49
C LEU A 733 49.56 15.49 -16.90
N SER A 734 50.81 15.43 -17.37
CA SER A 734 51.23 16.04 -18.64
C SER A 734 51.90 15.04 -19.59
N THR A 735 51.19 13.97 -19.97
CA THR A 735 51.49 13.19 -21.18
C THR A 735 50.22 12.56 -21.76
N PRO A 736 49.89 12.77 -23.05
CA PRO A 736 48.78 12.10 -23.71
C PRO A 736 49.28 10.83 -24.42
N ASN A 737 48.60 9.68 -24.23
CA ASN A 737 48.59 8.62 -25.23
C ASN A 737 47.39 7.68 -25.02
N GLY A 738 46.68 7.41 -26.11
CA GLY A 738 45.44 6.65 -26.13
C GLY A 738 45.62 5.16 -26.37
N ALA A 739 44.58 4.41 -26.01
CA ALA A 739 44.13 3.19 -26.66
C ALA A 739 42.74 2.81 -26.12
N THR A 740 41.95 2.18 -26.98
CA THR A 740 40.54 1.84 -26.88
C THR A 740 40.27 0.47 -26.25
N ASN A 741 39.06 0.35 -25.69
CA ASN A 741 38.17 -0.83 -25.57
C ASN A 741 38.20 -1.78 -24.36
N GLU A 742 36.95 -1.99 -23.90
CA GLU A 742 36.32 -3.15 -23.26
C GLU A 742 36.65 -3.51 -21.81
N ILE A 743 35.67 -3.31 -20.93
CA ILE A 743 35.54 -4.00 -19.64
C ILE A 743 34.17 -4.68 -19.59
N ALA A 744 34.19 -6.01 -19.60
CA ALA A 744 33.09 -6.89 -19.19
C ALA A 744 33.21 -7.19 -17.67
N PRO A 745 32.10 -7.33 -16.92
CA PRO A 745 32.16 -7.83 -15.53
C PRO A 745 31.43 -9.18 -15.31
N GLY A 746 32.15 -10.11 -14.68
CA GLY A 746 31.73 -11.41 -14.12
C GLY A 746 33.00 -12.25 -13.87
N LEU A 747 33.32 -12.85 -12.72
CA LEU A 747 32.62 -13.80 -11.83
C LEU A 747 33.50 -14.00 -10.53
N PRO A 748 33.32 -15.01 -9.65
CA PRO A 748 32.70 -14.91 -8.32
C PRO A 748 33.68 -15.30 -7.17
N LEU A 749 33.25 -15.20 -5.90
CA LEU A 749 33.96 -15.86 -4.78
C LEU A 749 32.98 -16.71 -3.98
N GLU A 750 33.00 -18.01 -4.26
CA GLU A 750 32.51 -19.05 -3.35
C GLU A 750 33.58 -19.36 -2.30
N GLN A 751 33.14 -19.53 -1.06
CA GLN A 751 33.97 -19.88 0.09
C GLN A 751 33.69 -21.34 0.47
N THR A 752 34.67 -22.22 0.34
CA THR A 752 34.66 -23.55 0.98
C THR A 752 35.94 -23.73 1.81
N THR A 753 35.77 -24.06 3.08
CA THR A 753 36.84 -24.44 4.03
C THR A 753 37.38 -25.84 3.73
N PRO A 754 38.69 -26.11 3.97
CA PRO A 754 39.03 -26.96 5.13
C PRO A 754 40.37 -26.64 5.85
N ALA A 755 40.63 -27.42 6.90
CA ALA A 755 41.50 -27.25 8.07
C ALA A 755 43.04 -27.41 7.92
N ILE A 756 43.76 -26.69 8.81
CA ILE A 756 45.03 -26.95 9.55
C ILE A 756 46.25 -27.58 8.80
N THR A 757 47.37 -26.83 8.68
CA THR A 757 48.70 -27.11 9.33
C THR A 757 49.79 -26.13 8.85
N SER A 758 50.77 -25.90 9.74
CA SER A 758 51.93 -25.01 9.70
C SER A 758 52.97 -25.25 8.59
N ALA A 759 53.54 -24.18 8.02
CA ALA A 759 54.97 -24.03 7.73
C ALA A 759 55.34 -22.60 7.28
N SER A 760 56.46 -22.10 7.81
CA SER A 760 57.18 -20.89 7.42
C SER A 760 57.87 -21.02 6.06
N THR A 761 57.90 -19.96 5.23
CA THR A 761 59.15 -19.33 4.71
C THR A 761 58.87 -18.07 3.89
N SER A 762 59.85 -17.17 3.98
CA SER A 762 60.00 -15.83 3.39
C SER A 762 60.03 -15.75 1.86
N GLY A 763 59.49 -14.65 1.32
CA GLY A 763 59.76 -14.16 -0.04
C GLY A 763 59.27 -12.72 -0.20
N ASN A 764 60.19 -11.80 -0.53
CA ASN A 764 59.94 -10.37 -0.72
C ASN A 764 59.04 -10.10 -1.92
N GLU A 765 57.90 -9.44 -1.70
CA GLU A 765 57.23 -8.63 -2.72
C GLU A 765 57.04 -7.19 -2.21
N THR A 766 57.36 -6.24 -3.09
CA THR A 766 57.26 -4.80 -2.88
C THR A 766 55.79 -4.39 -2.75
N ASN A 767 55.31 -4.35 -1.51
CA ASN A 767 53.99 -3.81 -1.18
C ASN A 767 53.95 -2.30 -1.45
N LEU A 768 53.20 -1.90 -2.48
CA LEU A 768 52.59 -0.58 -2.54
C LEU A 768 51.77 -0.38 -1.24
N PRO A 769 51.92 0.75 -0.52
CA PRO A 769 51.15 0.96 0.69
C PRO A 769 49.67 0.97 0.33
N ILE A 770 48.91 0.08 0.96
CA ILE A 770 47.46 -0.13 0.78
C ILE A 770 46.67 1.19 0.78
N GLY A 771 47.16 2.21 1.50
CA GLY A 771 46.59 3.57 1.51
C GLY A 771 46.64 4.33 0.17
N ALA A 772 47.61 4.06 -0.71
CA ALA A 772 47.71 4.70 -2.03
C ALA A 772 46.73 4.08 -3.04
N ILE A 773 46.52 2.76 -2.95
CA ILE A 773 45.53 2.03 -3.75
C ILE A 773 44.11 2.43 -3.32
N LEU A 774 43.86 2.48 -2.01
CA LEU A 774 42.58 2.95 -1.47
C LEU A 774 42.31 4.42 -1.80
N GLY A 775 43.32 5.29 -1.74
CA GLY A 775 43.18 6.70 -2.11
C GLY A 775 42.91 6.92 -3.61
N ALA A 776 43.55 6.13 -4.49
CA ALA A 776 43.28 6.17 -5.93
C ALA A 776 41.89 5.61 -6.28
N ILE A 777 41.43 4.56 -5.58
CA ILE A 777 40.08 4.04 -5.71
C ILE A 777 39.05 5.07 -5.21
N PHE A 778 39.31 5.74 -4.08
CA PHE A 778 38.41 6.78 -3.57
C PHE A 778 38.32 7.99 -4.49
N LEU A 779 39.44 8.42 -5.09
CA LEU A 779 39.47 9.51 -6.07
C LEU A 779 38.86 9.10 -7.42
N ALA A 780 38.99 7.84 -7.83
CA ALA A 780 38.31 7.30 -9.00
C ALA A 780 36.79 7.21 -8.75
N ILE A 781 36.36 6.75 -7.58
CA ILE A 781 34.94 6.72 -7.18
C ILE A 781 34.38 8.15 -7.05
N ALA A 782 35.10 9.08 -6.44
CA ALA A 782 34.70 10.48 -6.35
C ALA A 782 34.68 11.14 -7.74
N GLY A 783 35.64 10.84 -8.61
CA GLY A 783 35.68 11.30 -10.00
C GLY A 783 34.53 10.72 -10.84
N ILE A 784 34.18 9.45 -10.64
CA ILE A 784 33.03 8.79 -11.25
C ILE A 784 31.71 9.36 -10.71
N LEU A 785 31.61 9.66 -9.40
CA LEU A 785 30.43 10.29 -8.79
C LEU A 785 30.25 11.75 -9.22
N VAL A 786 31.34 12.47 -9.52
CA VAL A 786 31.30 13.84 -10.06
C VAL A 786 31.07 13.83 -11.58
N TYR A 787 31.59 12.85 -12.32
CA TYR A 787 31.42 12.71 -13.77
C TYR A 787 30.05 12.11 -14.16
N LEU A 788 29.52 11.19 -13.34
CA LEU A 788 28.15 10.67 -13.43
C LEU A 788 27.14 11.50 -12.60
N GLY A 789 27.62 12.59 -12.00
CA GLY A 789 26.86 13.50 -11.15
C GLY A 789 25.95 14.45 -11.93
N ARG A 790 24.92 13.90 -12.57
CA ARG A 790 23.63 14.58 -12.77
C ARG A 790 22.52 13.59 -12.50
N GLY A 791 22.02 13.56 -11.26
CA GLY A 791 20.63 13.25 -10.88
C GLY A 791 19.99 11.90 -11.19
N THR A 792 20.45 11.11 -12.16
CA THR A 792 19.64 10.01 -12.73
C THR A 792 20.02 8.61 -12.28
N ILE A 793 21.31 8.31 -12.03
CA ILE A 793 21.74 6.91 -11.81
C ILE A 793 21.47 6.41 -10.38
N VAL A 794 21.48 7.30 -9.38
CA VAL A 794 21.11 6.92 -8.00
C VAL A 794 19.59 6.84 -7.84
N ALA A 795 18.83 7.56 -8.68
CA ALA A 795 17.37 7.50 -8.71
C ALA A 795 16.84 6.27 -9.49
N SER A 796 17.56 5.78 -10.51
CA SER A 796 17.21 4.53 -11.21
C SER A 796 17.55 3.26 -10.42
N LEU A 797 18.38 3.37 -9.38
CA LEU A 797 18.63 2.33 -8.37
C LEU A 797 17.59 2.32 -7.23
N LYS A 798 16.46 3.03 -7.36
CA LYS A 798 15.30 3.00 -6.44
C LYS A 798 14.55 1.66 -6.36
N GLY A 799 15.17 0.54 -6.74
CA GLY A 799 14.83 -0.71 -6.08
C GLY A 799 15.18 -0.50 -4.62
N HIS A 800 14.19 -0.21 -3.78
CA HIS A 800 14.41 0.05 -2.36
C HIS A 800 15.10 -1.19 -1.78
N GLN A 801 16.43 -1.16 -1.65
CA GLN A 801 17.11 -2.16 -0.83
C GLN A 801 16.59 -1.96 0.57
N ARG A 802 16.04 -3.05 1.11
CA ARG A 802 15.27 -3.05 2.34
C ARG A 802 16.13 -2.61 3.52
N PRO A 803 15.54 -1.91 4.50
CA PRO A 803 16.12 -1.75 5.83
C PRO A 803 16.61 -3.09 6.39
N GLY A 804 17.91 -3.25 6.59
CA GLY A 804 18.48 -4.44 7.25
C GLY A 804 18.82 -5.63 6.34
N LYS A 805 18.88 -5.46 5.02
CA LYS A 805 19.57 -6.40 4.10
C LYS A 805 20.77 -5.73 3.44
#